data_AF-A0A182MXI2-F1
#
_entry.id   AF-A0A182MXI2-F1
#
_cell.length_a   1.000
_cell.length_b   1.000
_cell.length_c   1.000
_cell.angle_alpha   90.00
_cell.angle_beta   90.00
_cell.angle_gamma   90.00
#
_symmetry.space_group_name_H-M   'P 1'
#
loop_
_entity.id
_entity.type
_entity.pdbx_description
1 polymer ?
#
loop_
_entity_poly.entity_id
_entity_poly.type
_entity_poly.pdbx_seq_one_letter_code
_entity_poly.pdbx_strand_id
1 'polypeptide(L)'
;MNPRIVIIGAGAAGVAAATRLIERGYRNVKILEAENRIGGRIHTVPFGANVVDLGAQWCHGEKGNVCYELGSRYNVFDSNSARYERFVLTRSNGEQIPKEQSEKLLGLIWSILETHKHELTGFRGSLGAFIMGKFRALLETPEYADVSGETAYQVLEFFQKFENSIEASDSWYDTSGPGYLHYWECDGDLLLNWRDKGYRTVLEILMKRHPLPIAADAINLEDYTHFNKTVANINWTAGPDSLVSIRCTDNSVYDADHVICTISLGVLKERYQTLFTPDLPPIKRNAIQGLTIGTVNKLFLEFDKPFWAKGWQGLSLIWNQADLDEVRKLPDSWMEDVFGFYIVDYQPNVLCGWISGKNARRMERASDEDVRRSCMFLLRKFMKGCTIPEPVRFQRTTWYSNPNFRGSYTFRSLTTDLLNTSASHLAIPLTNSCGMPVVQFAGEATHDHYYSTVHGAVETGWREASRLIDLYDRLIPPFNHGPKAYVDVLILGAGIAGLGAAKQLRNSGKSFAILEAQSGPGGRVSTKALKKPHAGAKGQSQLVEAGAQWLHGRQNELHEVAKRNGLLREETSEEGLGEFLRDDGFRIDDHLAKKVDFIVGQILEQCEEFAARAVHDRDATYPASLEAFLREQFRKRTEKEFTAEQKVLAQQLLDWHCRFQIIDNSCLHVSDISAKLWGSYSFNGESCQAHINMRYGFQALVSCLIEEIGLEKIVYNKAICEIRWLDARGKVIVKCTDGTVYCCQHLVVTFSLGVLKDTMDQLFQPNLPASFSRSIRSIGYGTIDKIFLQFEDAWWGKAEGIQLVWRDELRKDSHWTRFISGFDVLSPGPANTLLGWIGSYGALEMEALNDEQIVSDCVFILEKFTKKKVPKPVNYYCTRWNSNRYIRGSYSYTSVNCDREQNFMSNLTETLVCNQYDKSGEESRKKDTLPSLAACSAVASSASLDASNVRGAAGMSACTTSGHSTSSSNSSNTLTTVPTHGGSTTPSKVLASSVHKITTDPVTITDTSKSANTTPPLSTAAKAATKGTSSSKSNVSGSTQTSATIHFAGEACHERYFSTVHGAYLSGMEQAKKIMLLDKQ
;
A
#
# COMPACT_ATOMS: atom_id res chain seq x y z
N MET A 1 -0.41 -9.30 3.62
CA MET A 1 -0.85 -10.27 4.64
C MET A 1 -2.37 -10.30 4.63
N ASN A 2 -3.00 -11.45 4.84
CA ASN A 2 -4.46 -11.56 4.97
C ASN A 2 -4.81 -12.05 6.38
N PRO A 3 -4.69 -11.19 7.39
CA PRO A 3 -4.82 -11.61 8.79
C PRO A 3 -6.24 -12.06 9.09
N ARG A 4 -6.37 -13.11 9.90
CA ARG A 4 -7.64 -13.62 10.43
C ARG A 4 -8.12 -12.71 11.54
N ILE A 5 -9.18 -11.97 11.27
CA ILE A 5 -9.79 -11.07 12.24
C ILE A 5 -11.16 -11.64 12.62
N VAL A 6 -11.37 -11.92 13.90
CA VAL A 6 -12.67 -12.30 14.44
C VAL A 6 -13.25 -11.13 15.22
N ILE A 7 -14.47 -10.71 14.85
CA ILE A 7 -15.24 -9.71 15.57
C ILE A 7 -16.32 -10.45 16.36
N ILE A 8 -16.38 -10.22 17.67
CA ILE A 8 -17.40 -10.85 18.53
C ILE A 8 -18.52 -9.82 18.74
N GLY A 9 -19.70 -10.12 18.20
CA GLY A 9 -20.87 -9.25 18.16
C GLY A 9 -20.98 -8.44 16.86
N ALA A 10 -22.16 -8.47 16.26
CA ALA A 10 -22.61 -7.69 15.11
C ALA A 10 -23.50 -6.50 15.56
N GLY A 11 -23.22 -5.93 16.74
CA GLY A 11 -23.79 -4.64 17.16
C GLY A 11 -23.19 -3.48 16.35
N ALA A 12 -23.61 -2.24 16.63
CA ALA A 12 -23.12 -1.05 15.91
C ALA A 12 -21.58 -0.96 15.84
N ALA A 13 -20.88 -1.25 16.94
CA ALA A 13 -19.41 -1.28 16.98
C ALA A 13 -18.80 -2.38 16.09
N GLY A 14 -19.38 -3.59 16.13
CA GLY A 14 -18.93 -4.71 15.31
C GLY A 14 -19.16 -4.49 13.83
N VAL A 15 -20.33 -3.96 13.46
CA VAL A 15 -20.67 -3.56 12.08
C VAL A 15 -19.71 -2.49 11.61
N ALA A 16 -19.49 -1.42 12.38
CA ALA A 16 -18.58 -0.34 12.03
C ALA A 16 -17.13 -0.83 11.85
N ALA A 17 -16.65 -1.72 12.74
CA ALA A 17 -15.33 -2.33 12.63
C ALA A 17 -15.21 -3.19 11.36
N ALA A 18 -16.20 -4.06 11.11
CA ALA A 18 -16.21 -4.98 9.98
C ALA A 18 -16.22 -4.22 8.65
N THR A 19 -17.13 -3.27 8.48
CA THR A 19 -17.23 -2.49 7.24
C THR A 19 -15.95 -1.71 6.98
N ARG A 20 -15.37 -1.07 8.01
CA ARG A 20 -14.10 -0.34 7.89
C ARG A 20 -12.93 -1.25 7.47
N LEU A 21 -12.84 -2.46 8.02
CA LEU A 21 -11.82 -3.44 7.64
C LEU A 21 -12.01 -3.94 6.20
N ILE A 22 -13.25 -4.29 5.83
CA ILE A 22 -13.58 -4.80 4.49
C ILE A 22 -13.30 -3.73 3.43
N GLU A 23 -13.66 -2.47 3.69
CA GLU A 23 -13.35 -1.33 2.82
C GLU A 23 -11.84 -1.13 2.61
N ARG A 24 -11.02 -1.48 3.59
CA ARG A 24 -9.55 -1.43 3.50
C ARG A 24 -8.93 -2.70 2.91
N GLY A 25 -9.75 -3.59 2.35
CA GLY A 25 -9.31 -4.78 1.63
C GLY A 25 -9.04 -6.00 2.50
N TYR A 26 -9.39 -5.97 3.80
CA TYR A 26 -9.29 -7.14 4.66
C TYR A 26 -10.39 -8.13 4.28
N ARG A 27 -10.00 -9.32 3.80
CA ARG A 27 -10.95 -10.34 3.31
C ARG A 27 -11.19 -11.45 4.32
N ASN A 28 -10.24 -11.73 5.22
CA ASN A 28 -10.36 -12.78 6.23
C ASN A 28 -10.93 -12.23 7.55
N VAL A 29 -12.13 -11.66 7.46
CA VAL A 29 -12.91 -11.17 8.60
C VAL A 29 -14.03 -12.15 8.88
N LYS A 30 -14.32 -12.45 10.15
CA LYS A 30 -15.49 -13.22 10.56
C LYS A 30 -16.17 -12.53 11.73
N ILE A 31 -17.49 -12.50 11.75
CA ILE A 31 -18.29 -11.95 12.85
C ILE A 31 -18.99 -13.12 13.54
N LEU A 32 -18.85 -13.23 14.86
CA LEU A 32 -19.58 -14.19 15.69
C LEU A 32 -20.68 -13.46 16.44
N GLU A 33 -21.92 -13.62 15.99
CA GLU A 33 -23.10 -12.99 16.59
C GLU A 33 -23.90 -14.03 17.37
N ALA A 34 -24.20 -13.73 18.64
CA ALA A 34 -24.91 -14.63 19.52
C ALA A 34 -26.41 -14.67 19.21
N GLU A 35 -26.97 -13.56 18.74
CA GLU A 35 -28.34 -13.48 18.23
C GLU A 35 -28.44 -14.06 16.80
N ASN A 36 -29.67 -14.17 16.32
CA ASN A 36 -29.98 -14.55 14.94
C ASN A 36 -30.09 -13.34 13.99
N ARG A 37 -29.58 -12.17 14.41
CA ARG A 37 -29.69 -10.90 13.68
C ARG A 37 -28.52 -9.96 13.92
N ILE A 38 -28.25 -9.09 12.95
CA ILE A 38 -27.32 -7.96 13.09
C ILE A 38 -28.00 -6.81 13.85
N GLY A 39 -27.22 -6.04 14.60
CA GLY A 39 -27.62 -4.76 15.19
C GLY A 39 -27.52 -4.70 16.72
N GLY A 40 -27.49 -5.85 17.40
CA GLY A 40 -27.39 -5.90 18.86
C GLY A 40 -28.50 -5.07 19.54
N ARG A 41 -28.12 -4.07 20.34
CA ARG A 41 -29.06 -3.15 21.01
C ARG A 41 -29.74 -2.14 20.08
N ILE A 42 -29.43 -2.13 18.79
CA ILE A 42 -30.24 -1.50 17.75
C ILE A 42 -31.24 -2.55 17.25
N HIS A 43 -32.53 -2.36 17.57
CA HIS A 43 -33.57 -3.32 17.24
C HIS A 43 -34.88 -2.62 16.89
N THR A 44 -35.01 -2.30 15.61
CA THR A 44 -36.22 -1.75 14.99
C THR A 44 -37.12 -2.91 14.57
N VAL A 45 -38.39 -2.90 14.97
CA VAL A 45 -39.38 -3.94 14.62
C VAL A 45 -40.66 -3.34 14.05
N PRO A 46 -41.35 -4.03 13.12
CA PRO A 46 -42.71 -3.64 12.73
C PRO A 46 -43.67 -3.72 13.91
N PHE A 47 -44.41 -2.64 14.18
CA PHE A 47 -45.40 -2.55 15.24
C PHE A 47 -46.33 -1.37 14.94
N GLY A 48 -47.60 -1.38 15.35
CA GLY A 48 -48.52 -0.34 14.92
C GLY A 48 -48.70 -0.25 13.40
N ALA A 49 -48.75 0.99 12.91
CA ALA A 49 -48.85 1.32 11.49
C ALA A 49 -47.48 1.35 10.78
N ASN A 50 -46.39 1.18 11.53
CA ASN A 50 -45.03 1.42 11.04
C ASN A 50 -43.99 0.56 11.81
N VAL A 51 -42.87 1.16 12.24
CA VAL A 51 -41.87 0.53 13.10
C VAL A 51 -41.78 1.18 14.48
N VAL A 52 -41.28 0.44 15.46
CA VAL A 52 -40.85 0.96 16.77
C VAL A 52 -39.43 0.50 17.06
N ASP A 53 -38.67 1.35 17.75
CA ASP A 53 -37.33 1.02 18.20
C ASP A 53 -37.37 0.43 19.61
N LEU A 54 -37.16 -0.87 19.73
CA LEU A 54 -37.06 -1.57 21.02
C LEU A 54 -35.79 -1.17 21.79
N GLY A 55 -34.77 -0.66 21.09
CA GLY A 55 -33.50 -0.22 21.67
C GLY A 55 -33.23 1.26 21.42
N ALA A 56 -32.08 1.55 20.80
CA ALA A 56 -31.72 2.90 20.40
C ALA A 56 -32.81 3.54 19.53
N GLN A 57 -33.21 4.77 19.85
CA GLN A 57 -34.31 5.49 19.19
C GLN A 57 -33.91 6.90 18.73
N TRP A 58 -33.00 7.56 19.44
CA TRP A 58 -32.67 8.98 19.26
C TRP A 58 -31.25 9.22 18.74
N CYS A 59 -31.13 10.04 17.70
CA CYS A 59 -29.84 10.59 17.30
C CYS A 59 -29.59 11.89 18.09
N HIS A 60 -28.64 11.85 19.02
CA HIS A 60 -28.36 12.96 19.91
C HIS A 60 -27.39 13.96 19.27
N GLY A 61 -27.91 15.03 18.67
CA GLY A 61 -27.13 16.13 18.10
C GLY A 61 -26.84 15.99 16.60
N GLU A 62 -26.57 17.15 15.99
CA GLU A 62 -26.35 17.34 14.56
C GLU A 62 -24.87 17.59 14.23
N LYS A 63 -24.04 17.94 15.21
CA LYS A 63 -22.60 18.16 15.04
C LYS A 63 -21.80 17.25 15.95
N GLY A 64 -20.72 16.66 15.43
CA GLY A 64 -19.88 15.74 16.19
C GLY A 64 -20.54 14.38 16.45
N ASN A 65 -21.67 14.10 15.79
CA ASN A 65 -22.37 12.82 15.87
C ASN A 65 -22.31 12.12 14.51
N VAL A 66 -21.50 11.08 14.43
CA VAL A 66 -21.30 10.31 13.19
C VAL A 66 -22.60 9.72 12.62
N CYS A 67 -23.58 9.39 13.46
CA CYS A 67 -24.84 8.83 12.99
C CYS A 67 -25.66 9.88 12.22
N TYR A 68 -25.65 11.13 12.72
CA TYR A 68 -26.28 12.25 12.01
C TYR A 68 -25.52 12.57 10.73
N GLU A 69 -24.19 12.70 10.79
CA GLU A 69 -23.35 13.01 9.63
C GLU A 69 -23.54 11.98 8.50
N LEU A 70 -23.67 10.71 8.84
CA LEU A 70 -23.92 9.64 7.88
C LEU A 70 -25.33 9.71 7.28
N GLY A 71 -26.34 10.02 8.11
CA GLY A 71 -27.77 9.96 7.75
C GLY A 71 -28.37 11.22 7.15
N SER A 72 -27.86 12.42 7.49
CA SER A 72 -28.47 13.72 7.17
C SER A 72 -28.72 13.93 5.68
N ARG A 73 -27.79 13.46 4.84
CA ARG A 73 -27.88 13.45 3.36
C ARG A 73 -29.05 12.64 2.78
N TYR A 74 -29.73 11.84 3.59
CA TYR A 74 -30.81 10.95 3.12
C TYR A 74 -32.20 11.35 3.62
N ASN A 75 -32.35 12.51 4.27
CA ASN A 75 -33.63 13.00 4.79
C ASN A 75 -34.35 11.97 5.69
N VAL A 76 -33.58 11.31 6.56
CA VAL A 76 -34.06 10.23 7.46
C VAL A 76 -34.36 10.73 8.88
N PHE A 77 -34.11 12.00 9.17
CA PHE A 77 -34.31 12.60 10.49
C PHE A 77 -35.53 13.52 10.55
N ASP A 78 -36.11 13.62 11.74
CA ASP A 78 -37.11 14.60 12.13
C ASP A 78 -36.93 14.97 13.61
N SER A 79 -37.35 16.17 14.00
CA SER A 79 -37.10 16.74 15.34
C SER A 79 -38.29 16.51 16.28
N ASN A 80 -38.00 16.10 17.53
CA ASN A 80 -38.99 15.99 18.59
C ASN A 80 -38.75 16.91 19.80
N SER A 81 -37.79 17.83 19.70
CA SER A 81 -37.47 18.83 20.73
C SER A 81 -38.73 19.46 21.36
N ALA A 82 -39.61 20.03 20.54
CA ALA A 82 -40.83 20.72 21.00
C ALA A 82 -41.84 19.86 21.79
N ARG A 83 -41.75 18.53 21.73
CA ARG A 83 -42.67 17.60 22.42
C ARG A 83 -42.20 17.22 23.82
N TYR A 84 -40.89 17.08 24.00
CA TYR A 84 -40.29 16.67 25.28
C TYR A 84 -39.95 17.84 26.20
N GLU A 85 -40.06 19.09 25.72
CA GLU A 85 -39.96 20.31 26.54
C GLU A 85 -41.15 20.55 27.47
N ARG A 86 -42.24 19.77 27.36
CA ARG A 86 -43.51 20.04 28.06
C ARG A 86 -44.09 18.80 28.75
N PHE A 87 -43.49 18.40 29.87
CA PHE A 87 -44.01 17.32 30.69
C PHE A 87 -45.38 17.66 31.31
N VAL A 88 -46.34 16.75 31.18
CA VAL A 88 -47.64 16.85 31.86
C VAL A 88 -47.59 16.01 33.13
N LEU A 89 -47.20 16.66 34.24
CA LEU A 89 -47.04 16.02 35.54
C LEU A 89 -48.39 15.73 36.20
N THR A 90 -48.77 14.46 36.25
CA THR A 90 -50.09 14.00 36.72
C THR A 90 -49.94 13.17 37.99
N ARG A 91 -50.68 13.54 39.02
CA ARG A 91 -50.75 12.83 40.30
C ARG A 91 -51.55 11.54 40.18
N SER A 92 -51.31 10.57 41.06
CA SER A 92 -52.04 9.29 41.10
C SER A 92 -53.53 9.42 41.44
N ASN A 93 -53.97 10.60 41.91
CA ASN A 93 -55.38 10.93 42.06
C ASN A 93 -56.03 11.50 40.78
N GLY A 94 -55.27 11.74 39.70
CA GLY A 94 -55.70 12.32 38.43
C GLY A 94 -55.49 13.83 38.29
N GLU A 95 -55.03 14.51 39.35
CA GLU A 95 -54.79 15.95 39.35
C GLU A 95 -53.48 16.30 38.62
N GLN A 96 -53.49 17.33 37.77
CA GLN A 96 -52.28 17.81 37.11
C GLN A 96 -51.64 18.93 37.91
N ILE A 97 -50.32 18.89 38.09
CA ILE A 97 -49.58 20.02 38.66
C ILE A 97 -49.71 21.21 37.69
N PRO A 98 -50.04 22.42 38.18
CA PRO A 98 -50.11 23.60 37.34
C PRO A 98 -48.83 23.80 36.52
N LYS A 99 -49.00 24.07 35.23
CA LYS A 99 -47.90 24.16 34.27
C LYS A 99 -46.79 25.11 34.75
N GLU A 100 -47.16 26.29 35.22
CA GLU A 100 -46.24 27.30 35.75
C GLU A 100 -45.37 26.75 36.90
N GLN A 101 -45.96 26.02 37.84
CA GLN A 101 -45.22 25.41 38.95
C GLN A 101 -44.29 24.29 38.47
N SER A 102 -44.77 23.44 37.54
CA SER A 102 -43.96 22.35 37.01
C SER A 102 -42.76 22.84 36.20
N GLU A 103 -42.94 23.86 35.34
CA GLU A 103 -41.86 24.47 34.54
C GLU A 103 -40.87 25.21 35.44
N LYS A 104 -41.36 25.91 36.47
CA LYS A 104 -40.52 26.58 37.47
C LYS A 104 -39.64 25.60 38.25
N LEU A 105 -40.20 24.49 38.73
CA LEU A 105 -39.45 23.48 39.49
C LEU A 105 -38.49 22.67 38.61
N LEU A 106 -38.91 22.24 37.42
CA LEU A 106 -38.03 21.55 36.48
C LEU A 106 -36.90 22.49 36.02
N GLY A 107 -37.23 23.74 35.71
CA GLY A 107 -36.26 24.78 35.37
C GLY A 107 -35.23 25.01 36.47
N LEU A 108 -35.65 25.01 37.74
CA LEU A 108 -34.73 25.04 38.88
C LEU A 108 -33.77 23.85 38.85
N ILE A 109 -34.28 22.63 38.68
CA ILE A 109 -33.43 21.42 38.67
C ILE A 109 -32.44 21.45 37.50
N TRP A 110 -32.88 21.80 36.29
CA TRP A 110 -32.01 21.95 35.12
C TRP A 110 -30.95 23.04 35.35
N SER A 111 -31.33 24.16 35.97
CA SER A 111 -30.39 25.24 36.28
C SER A 111 -29.30 24.81 37.26
N ILE A 112 -29.57 23.88 38.19
CA ILE A 112 -28.52 23.34 39.08
C ILE A 112 -27.44 22.65 38.25
N LEU A 113 -27.83 21.83 37.29
CA LEU A 113 -26.91 21.12 36.41
C LEU A 113 -26.17 22.04 35.46
N GLU A 114 -26.70 23.23 35.15
CA GLU A 114 -26.05 24.19 34.24
C GLU A 114 -25.16 25.20 34.97
N THR A 115 -25.68 25.85 36.01
CA THR A 115 -25.02 26.94 36.72
C THR A 115 -23.97 26.45 37.73
N HIS A 116 -24.12 25.23 38.26
CA HIS A 116 -23.22 24.68 39.27
C HIS A 116 -22.29 23.58 38.74
N LYS A 117 -22.08 23.49 37.41
CA LYS A 117 -21.16 22.51 36.79
C LYS A 117 -19.77 22.53 37.43
N HIS A 118 -19.23 23.73 37.68
CA HIS A 118 -17.90 23.88 38.29
C HIS A 118 -17.80 23.30 39.70
N GLU A 119 -18.87 23.38 40.50
CA GLU A 119 -18.91 22.79 41.84
C GLU A 119 -19.03 21.27 41.76
N LEU A 120 -19.82 20.76 40.80
CA LEU A 120 -20.00 19.33 40.58
C LEU A 120 -18.68 18.62 40.19
N THR A 121 -17.79 19.29 39.45
CA THR A 121 -16.45 18.77 39.11
C THR A 121 -15.60 18.42 40.33
N GLY A 122 -15.71 19.19 41.41
CA GLY A 122 -14.97 18.98 42.65
C GLY A 122 -15.70 18.07 43.66
N PHE A 123 -16.97 17.77 43.41
CA PHE A 123 -17.82 17.06 44.36
C PHE A 123 -17.36 15.61 44.56
N ARG A 124 -17.36 15.16 45.81
CA ARG A 124 -17.05 13.78 46.20
C ARG A 124 -18.32 13.13 46.73
N GLY A 125 -19.12 12.65 45.80
CA GLY A 125 -20.42 12.04 46.09
C GLY A 125 -21.20 11.80 44.81
N SER A 126 -22.44 11.36 44.97
CA SER A 126 -23.30 11.04 43.83
C SER A 126 -24.03 12.25 43.28
N LEU A 127 -24.45 12.13 42.02
CA LEU A 127 -25.26 13.13 41.34
C LEU A 127 -26.52 13.48 42.16
N GLY A 128 -27.22 12.46 42.67
CA GLY A 128 -28.40 12.65 43.49
C GLY A 128 -28.14 13.39 44.80
N ALA A 129 -26.99 13.17 45.45
CA ALA A 129 -26.63 13.88 46.68
C ALA A 129 -26.37 15.37 46.40
N PHE A 130 -25.71 15.66 45.27
CA PHE A 130 -25.43 17.03 44.84
C PHE A 130 -26.71 17.79 44.49
N ILE A 131 -27.54 17.23 43.60
CA ILE A 131 -28.79 17.86 43.15
C ILE A 131 -29.72 18.06 44.34
N MET A 132 -29.92 17.06 45.20
CA MET A 132 -30.78 17.17 46.38
C MET A 132 -30.30 18.28 47.33
N GLY A 133 -28.98 18.39 47.56
CA GLY A 133 -28.42 19.43 48.43
C GLY A 133 -28.68 20.84 47.89
N LYS A 134 -28.41 21.06 46.60
CA LYS A 134 -28.64 22.35 45.92
C LYS A 134 -30.11 22.69 45.79
N PHE A 135 -30.94 21.71 45.42
CA PHE A 135 -32.38 21.87 45.28
C PHE A 135 -33.02 22.32 46.59
N ARG A 136 -32.68 21.69 47.72
CA ARG A 136 -33.18 22.11 49.05
C ARG A 136 -32.79 23.55 49.38
N ALA A 137 -31.53 23.92 49.18
CA ALA A 137 -31.04 25.26 49.48
C ALA A 137 -31.70 26.34 48.62
N LEU A 138 -31.92 26.07 47.33
CA LEU A 138 -32.56 27.01 46.41
C LEU A 138 -34.07 27.09 46.59
N LEU A 139 -34.72 26.00 47.00
CA LEU A 139 -36.15 25.96 47.29
C LEU A 139 -36.54 26.83 48.50
N GLU A 140 -35.61 27.09 49.43
CA GLU A 140 -35.81 27.98 50.58
C GLU A 140 -35.79 29.48 50.22
N THR A 141 -35.45 29.83 48.97
CA THR A 141 -35.42 31.23 48.53
C THR A 141 -36.84 31.79 48.34
N PRO A 142 -37.05 33.11 48.51
CA PRO A 142 -38.38 33.74 48.38
C PRO A 142 -39.05 33.52 47.02
N GLU A 143 -38.26 33.23 45.98
CA GLU A 143 -38.75 32.96 44.63
C GLU A 143 -39.69 31.76 44.59
N TYR A 144 -39.52 30.74 45.45
CA TYR A 144 -40.30 29.50 45.43
C TYR A 144 -41.32 29.37 46.57
N ALA A 145 -41.61 30.47 47.29
CA ALA A 145 -42.52 30.47 48.43
C ALA A 145 -43.98 30.12 48.08
N ASP A 146 -44.35 30.21 46.80
CA ASP A 146 -45.66 29.84 46.26
C ASP A 146 -45.83 28.33 46.00
N VAL A 147 -44.77 27.54 46.15
CA VAL A 147 -44.77 26.09 45.89
C VAL A 147 -44.71 25.30 47.20
N SER A 148 -45.60 24.31 47.36
CA SER A 148 -45.57 23.45 48.56
C SER A 148 -44.38 22.50 48.53
N GLY A 149 -43.79 22.23 49.70
CA GLY A 149 -42.67 21.28 49.83
C GLY A 149 -43.00 19.87 49.35
N GLU A 150 -44.26 19.44 49.48
CA GLU A 150 -44.76 18.16 48.94
C GLU A 150 -44.67 18.15 47.40
N THR A 151 -45.20 19.18 46.75
CA THR A 151 -45.16 19.32 45.28
C THR A 151 -43.73 19.37 44.77
N ALA A 152 -42.87 20.16 45.42
CA ALA A 152 -41.46 20.24 45.06
C ALA A 152 -40.76 18.88 45.13
N TYR A 153 -40.99 18.10 46.19
CA TYR A 153 -40.38 16.78 46.36
C TYR A 153 -40.89 15.76 45.35
N GLN A 154 -42.18 15.83 45.01
CA GLN A 154 -42.80 14.97 43.99
C GLN A 154 -42.29 15.25 42.58
N VAL A 155 -42.09 16.52 42.22
CA VAL A 155 -41.45 16.89 40.95
C VAL A 155 -40.00 16.41 40.93
N LEU A 156 -39.27 16.53 42.05
CA LEU A 156 -37.92 15.99 42.17
C LEU A 156 -37.88 14.47 42.03
N GLU A 157 -38.83 13.74 42.61
CA GLU A 157 -38.93 12.28 42.47
C GLU A 157 -39.20 11.86 41.01
N PHE A 158 -40.10 12.57 40.32
CA PHE A 158 -40.29 12.38 38.88
C PHE A 158 -38.99 12.62 38.11
N PHE A 159 -38.33 13.76 38.37
CA PHE A 159 -37.08 14.12 37.71
C PHE A 159 -36.01 13.05 37.94
N GLN A 160 -35.87 12.55 39.17
CA GLN A 160 -34.96 11.44 39.48
C GLN A 160 -35.24 10.22 38.60
N LYS A 161 -36.51 9.81 38.43
CA LYS A 161 -36.85 8.65 37.59
C LYS A 161 -36.57 8.91 36.10
N PHE A 162 -36.88 10.11 35.63
CA PHE A 162 -36.56 10.56 34.27
C PHE A 162 -35.04 10.53 34.03
N GLU A 163 -34.26 11.13 34.92
CA GLU A 163 -32.80 11.20 34.85
C GLU A 163 -32.16 9.80 34.91
N ASN A 164 -32.65 8.93 35.81
CA ASN A 164 -32.22 7.53 35.86
C ASN A 164 -32.49 6.79 34.53
N SER A 165 -33.53 7.19 33.78
CA SER A 165 -33.78 6.61 32.45
C SER A 165 -32.79 7.12 31.39
N ILE A 166 -32.27 8.34 31.51
CA ILE A 166 -31.23 8.87 30.63
C ILE A 166 -29.89 8.18 30.91
N GLU A 167 -29.52 8.04 32.18
CA GLU A 167 -28.26 7.38 32.59
C GLU A 167 -28.36 5.84 32.59
N ALA A 168 -29.56 5.27 32.55
CA ALA A 168 -29.84 3.87 32.89
C ALA A 168 -29.32 3.47 34.28
N SER A 169 -29.36 4.35 35.27
CA SER A 169 -28.96 4.03 36.64
C SER A 169 -30.10 3.37 37.43
N ASP A 170 -29.75 2.56 38.43
CA ASP A 170 -30.74 2.07 39.41
C ASP A 170 -31.22 3.19 40.33
N SER A 171 -30.33 4.15 40.56
CA SER A 171 -30.54 5.35 41.33
C SER A 171 -29.50 6.39 40.91
N TRP A 172 -29.89 7.65 40.84
CA TRP A 172 -28.97 8.78 40.71
C TRP A 172 -27.97 8.90 41.88
N TYR A 173 -28.20 8.17 42.99
CA TYR A 173 -27.24 8.04 44.09
C TYR A 173 -26.11 7.05 43.79
N ASP A 174 -26.26 6.22 42.75
CA ASP A 174 -25.19 5.36 42.24
C ASP A 174 -24.36 6.09 41.19
N THR A 175 -24.91 7.14 40.56
CA THR A 175 -24.27 7.92 39.50
C THR A 175 -23.22 8.85 40.12
N SER A 176 -22.00 8.83 39.58
CA SER A 176 -20.94 9.73 40.03
C SER A 176 -21.29 11.19 39.72
N GLY A 177 -21.16 12.08 40.71
CA GLY A 177 -21.34 13.52 40.50
C GLY A 177 -20.38 14.09 39.45
N PRO A 178 -19.05 14.03 39.66
CA PRO A 178 -18.10 14.49 38.65
C PRO A 178 -18.12 13.61 37.38
N GLY A 179 -18.40 12.30 37.52
CA GLY A 179 -18.51 11.36 36.42
C GLY A 179 -19.63 11.68 35.44
N TYR A 180 -20.72 12.31 35.89
CA TYR A 180 -21.80 12.80 35.03
C TYR A 180 -21.29 13.79 33.98
N LEU A 181 -20.36 14.68 34.36
CA LEU A 181 -19.78 15.69 33.46
C LEU A 181 -18.76 15.14 32.46
N HIS A 182 -18.41 13.85 32.54
CA HIS A 182 -17.50 13.25 31.57
C HIS A 182 -18.17 12.96 30.23
N TYR A 183 -19.50 12.87 30.17
CA TYR A 183 -20.22 12.72 28.92
C TYR A 183 -20.12 14.01 28.09
N TRP A 184 -19.89 13.89 26.79
CA TRP A 184 -19.89 15.03 25.88
C TRP A 184 -21.22 15.11 25.15
N GLU A 185 -21.90 16.24 25.27
CA GLU A 185 -23.09 16.55 24.49
C GLU A 185 -22.70 17.00 23.08
N CYS A 186 -23.39 16.47 22.07
CA CYS A 186 -23.23 16.90 20.68
C CYS A 186 -24.13 18.12 20.42
N ASP A 187 -23.65 19.12 19.66
CA ASP A 187 -24.45 20.32 19.40
C ASP A 187 -25.67 20.01 18.52
N GLY A 188 -26.73 20.80 18.69
CA GLY A 188 -27.95 20.71 17.89
C GLY A 188 -29.08 20.02 18.64
N ASP A 189 -30.06 19.49 17.91
CA ASP A 189 -31.20 18.77 18.50
C ASP A 189 -30.78 17.39 19.02
N LEU A 190 -30.97 17.15 20.32
CA LEU A 190 -30.67 15.88 20.98
C LEU A 190 -31.77 14.82 20.80
N LEU A 191 -32.93 15.17 20.24
CA LEU A 191 -34.12 14.31 20.15
C LEU A 191 -34.55 14.08 18.69
N LEU A 192 -33.59 13.81 17.80
CA LEU A 192 -33.87 13.47 16.41
C LEU A 192 -34.33 12.01 16.28
N ASN A 193 -35.51 11.79 15.71
CA ASN A 193 -36.04 10.46 15.38
C ASN A 193 -35.73 10.06 13.93
N TRP A 194 -35.81 8.76 13.64
CA TRP A 194 -35.54 8.18 12.32
C TRP A 194 -36.79 8.05 11.43
N ARG A 195 -37.77 8.93 11.61
CA ARG A 195 -39.07 8.94 10.95
C ARG A 195 -39.76 7.56 10.96
N ASP A 196 -40.11 7.09 9.77
CA ASP A 196 -40.75 5.82 9.48
C ASP A 196 -39.77 4.66 9.24
N LYS A 197 -38.47 4.88 9.40
CA LYS A 197 -37.45 3.86 9.09
C LYS A 197 -36.85 3.20 10.33
N GLY A 198 -36.87 3.90 11.46
CA GLY A 198 -36.24 3.49 12.71
C GLY A 198 -34.72 3.47 12.67
N TYR A 199 -34.10 3.23 13.84
CA TYR A 199 -32.66 3.39 14.02
C TYR A 199 -31.82 2.39 13.21
N ARG A 200 -32.38 1.23 12.84
CA ARG A 200 -31.69 0.24 11.97
C ARG A 200 -31.09 0.88 10.72
N THR A 201 -31.68 1.97 10.22
CA THR A 201 -31.18 2.75 9.08
C THR A 201 -29.69 3.08 9.17
N VAL A 202 -29.15 3.38 10.36
CA VAL A 202 -27.71 3.68 10.52
C VAL A 202 -26.82 2.49 10.12
N LEU A 203 -27.26 1.27 10.41
CA LEU A 203 -26.53 0.05 10.06
C LEU A 203 -26.56 -0.17 8.54
N GLU A 204 -27.71 0.09 7.91
CA GLU A 204 -27.83 0.04 6.45
C GLU A 204 -26.93 1.08 5.78
N ILE A 205 -26.78 2.28 6.35
CA ILE A 205 -25.84 3.29 5.84
C ILE A 205 -24.39 2.82 5.99
N LEU A 206 -24.00 2.27 7.15
CA LEU A 206 -22.65 1.72 7.36
C LEU A 206 -22.31 0.59 6.39
N MET A 207 -23.30 -0.24 6.03
CA MET A 207 -23.17 -1.32 5.05
C MET A 207 -23.33 -0.85 3.60
N LYS A 208 -23.50 0.45 3.36
CA LYS A 208 -23.74 1.05 2.01
C LYS A 208 -24.97 0.49 1.30
N ARG A 209 -26.04 0.21 2.04
CA ARG A 209 -27.33 -0.30 1.56
C ARG A 209 -28.42 0.75 1.47
N HIS A 210 -28.14 2.00 1.86
CA HIS A 210 -29.13 3.09 1.91
C HIS A 210 -28.76 4.27 0.99
N PRO A 211 -29.70 4.83 0.19
CA PRO A 211 -31.10 4.43 0.04
C PRO A 211 -31.26 3.33 -1.02
N LEU A 212 -31.49 2.08 -0.60
CA LEU A 212 -31.53 0.86 -1.43
C LEU A 212 -30.24 0.61 -2.28
N PRO A 213 -29.81 -0.64 -2.47
CA PRO A 213 -28.49 -0.89 -3.06
C PRO A 213 -28.44 -0.58 -4.57
N ILE A 214 -27.52 0.28 -4.98
CA ILE A 214 -26.90 0.21 -6.32
C ILE A 214 -25.82 -0.87 -6.17
N ALA A 215 -26.08 -2.06 -6.70
CA ALA A 215 -25.45 -3.34 -6.31
C ALA A 215 -23.90 -3.47 -6.43
N ALA A 216 -23.16 -2.43 -6.79
CA ALA A 216 -21.70 -2.49 -6.92
C ALA A 216 -20.94 -2.30 -5.59
N ASP A 217 -21.42 -1.43 -4.69
CA ASP A 217 -20.64 -0.99 -3.50
C ASP A 217 -21.20 -1.47 -2.14
N ALA A 218 -22.33 -2.20 -2.14
CA ALA A 218 -22.95 -2.68 -0.91
C ALA A 218 -22.11 -3.77 -0.22
N ILE A 219 -21.98 -3.68 1.10
CA ILE A 219 -21.24 -4.66 1.92
C ILE A 219 -22.23 -5.65 2.53
N ASN A 220 -22.17 -6.91 2.08
CA ASN A 220 -23.00 -7.97 2.61
C ASN A 220 -22.38 -8.61 3.84
N LEU A 221 -22.63 -8.04 5.03
CA LEU A 221 -22.07 -8.56 6.27
C LEU A 221 -22.59 -9.95 6.66
N GLU A 222 -23.75 -10.37 6.16
CA GLU A 222 -24.30 -11.70 6.36
C GLU A 222 -23.34 -12.78 5.84
N ASP A 223 -22.58 -12.50 4.77
CA ASP A 223 -21.57 -13.41 4.22
C ASP A 223 -20.38 -13.62 5.19
N TYR A 224 -20.17 -12.67 6.11
CA TYR A 224 -19.12 -12.69 7.11
C TYR A 224 -19.63 -13.08 8.51
N THR A 225 -20.95 -13.16 8.70
CA THR A 225 -21.56 -13.32 10.03
C THR A 225 -22.02 -14.74 10.29
N HIS A 226 -21.50 -15.33 11.36
CA HIS A 226 -21.98 -16.57 11.92
C HIS A 226 -22.96 -16.26 13.06
N PHE A 227 -24.24 -16.40 12.78
CA PHE A 227 -25.33 -16.21 13.74
C PHE A 227 -25.45 -17.38 14.73
N ASN A 228 -26.10 -17.12 15.87
CA ASN A 228 -26.28 -18.08 16.97
C ASN A 228 -24.96 -18.64 17.52
N LYS A 229 -23.88 -17.83 17.48
CA LYS A 229 -22.55 -18.18 17.98
C LYS A 229 -22.24 -17.45 19.28
N THR A 230 -22.77 -17.97 20.39
CA THR A 230 -22.43 -17.47 21.72
C THR A 230 -21.00 -17.88 22.09
N VAL A 231 -20.11 -16.91 22.26
CA VAL A 231 -18.73 -17.17 22.69
C VAL A 231 -18.71 -17.66 24.15
N ALA A 232 -18.08 -18.82 24.35
CA ALA A 232 -17.89 -19.46 25.64
C ALA A 232 -16.56 -19.04 26.28
N ASN A 233 -15.49 -18.98 25.48
CA ASN A 233 -14.14 -18.69 25.96
C ASN A 233 -13.27 -18.09 24.83
N ILE A 234 -12.41 -17.14 25.19
CA ILE A 234 -11.41 -16.50 24.36
C ILE A 234 -10.05 -16.86 24.95
N ASN A 235 -9.38 -17.82 24.34
CA ASN A 235 -8.04 -18.22 24.73
C ASN A 235 -7.01 -17.38 23.98
N TRP A 236 -6.35 -16.48 24.71
CA TRP A 236 -5.37 -15.51 24.19
C TRP A 236 -3.99 -15.75 24.82
N THR A 237 -3.36 -16.89 24.54
CA THR A 237 -1.97 -17.13 25.02
C THR A 237 -0.98 -16.15 24.38
N ALA A 238 -0.05 -15.60 25.17
CA ALA A 238 0.82 -14.49 24.79
C ALA A 238 2.14 -14.87 24.06
N GLY A 239 2.20 -16.02 23.40
CA GLY A 239 3.40 -16.46 22.67
C GLY A 239 3.61 -15.75 21.32
N PRO A 240 4.83 -15.80 20.74
CA PRO A 240 5.15 -15.12 19.46
C PRO A 240 4.35 -15.65 18.26
N ASP A 241 4.03 -16.94 18.26
CA ASP A 241 3.25 -17.64 17.22
C ASP A 241 1.81 -17.96 17.65
N SER A 242 1.37 -17.41 18.80
CA SER A 242 0.12 -17.82 19.42
C SER A 242 -1.09 -17.17 18.76
N LEU A 243 -1.95 -18.01 18.19
CA LEU A 243 -3.27 -17.64 17.69
C LEU A 243 -4.24 -17.48 18.85
N VAL A 244 -5.14 -16.51 18.74
CA VAL A 244 -6.29 -16.42 19.64
C VAL A 244 -7.30 -17.47 19.20
N SER A 245 -7.70 -18.35 20.11
CA SER A 245 -8.68 -19.38 19.85
C SER A 245 -9.99 -19.05 20.57
N ILE A 246 -11.07 -18.91 19.79
CA ILE A 246 -12.39 -18.55 20.27
C ILE A 246 -13.28 -19.79 20.23
N ARG A 247 -13.69 -20.27 21.41
CA ARG A 247 -14.62 -21.39 21.54
C ARG A 247 -16.02 -20.87 21.80
N CYS A 248 -16.99 -21.32 21.00
CA CYS A 248 -18.41 -21.06 21.20
C CYS A 248 -19.07 -22.14 22.09
N THR A 249 -20.26 -21.86 22.61
CA THR A 249 -21.02 -22.79 23.47
C THR A 249 -21.46 -24.06 22.75
N ASP A 250 -21.57 -24.02 21.43
CA ASP A 250 -21.85 -25.18 20.56
C ASP A 250 -20.59 -26.00 20.23
N ASN A 251 -19.48 -25.73 20.91
CA ASN A 251 -18.15 -26.31 20.69
C ASN A 251 -17.49 -25.95 19.36
N SER A 252 -18.06 -25.05 18.54
CA SER A 252 -17.32 -24.53 17.38
C SER A 252 -16.14 -23.66 17.81
N VAL A 253 -15.03 -23.78 17.09
CA VAL A 253 -13.77 -23.09 17.40
C VAL A 253 -13.32 -22.27 16.20
N TYR A 254 -12.87 -21.05 16.46
CA TYR A 254 -12.35 -20.12 15.46
C TYR A 254 -10.98 -19.63 15.89
N ASP A 255 -9.99 -19.78 15.04
CA ASP A 255 -8.67 -19.21 15.28
C ASP A 255 -8.52 -17.87 14.57
N ALA A 256 -7.92 -16.91 15.27
CA ALA A 256 -7.72 -15.55 14.80
C ALA A 256 -6.32 -15.06 15.15
N ASP A 257 -5.79 -14.20 14.29
CA ASP A 257 -4.59 -13.40 14.63
C ASP A 257 -5.01 -12.23 15.54
N HIS A 258 -6.24 -11.72 15.33
CA HIS A 258 -6.81 -10.61 16.09
C HIS A 258 -8.28 -10.83 16.42
N VAL A 259 -8.67 -10.46 17.64
CA VAL A 259 -10.07 -10.40 18.06
C VAL A 259 -10.48 -8.96 18.34
N ILE A 260 -11.62 -8.51 17.80
CA ILE A 260 -12.30 -7.29 18.24
C ILE A 260 -13.53 -7.72 19.06
N CYS A 261 -13.42 -7.61 20.37
CA CYS A 261 -14.48 -7.94 21.32
C CYS A 261 -15.44 -6.76 21.44
N THR A 262 -16.70 -6.96 21.05
CA THR A 262 -17.78 -5.95 21.18
C THR A 262 -18.90 -6.39 22.13
N ILE A 263 -18.58 -7.36 22.99
CA ILE A 263 -19.49 -7.93 23.98
C ILE A 263 -19.99 -6.83 24.92
N SER A 264 -21.30 -6.82 25.20
CA SER A 264 -21.92 -5.87 26.13
C SER A 264 -21.25 -5.89 27.50
N LEU A 265 -21.12 -4.72 28.13
CA LEU A 265 -20.57 -4.60 29.48
C LEU A 265 -21.30 -5.52 30.48
N GLY A 266 -22.62 -5.70 30.33
CA GLY A 266 -23.39 -6.56 31.24
C GLY A 266 -22.94 -8.02 31.19
N VAL A 267 -22.68 -8.52 29.98
CA VAL A 267 -22.15 -9.88 29.78
C VAL A 267 -20.72 -9.97 30.28
N LEU A 268 -19.89 -8.95 30.05
CA LEU A 268 -18.55 -8.90 30.61
C LEU A 268 -18.58 -8.95 32.13
N LYS A 269 -19.44 -8.16 32.81
CA LYS A 269 -19.57 -8.18 34.28
C LYS A 269 -19.94 -9.55 34.83
N GLU A 270 -20.81 -10.28 34.13
CA GLU A 270 -21.23 -11.62 34.55
C GLU A 270 -20.16 -12.69 34.27
N ARG A 271 -19.41 -12.57 33.17
CA ARG A 271 -18.63 -13.69 32.63
C ARG A 271 -17.13 -13.46 32.44
N TYR A 272 -16.59 -12.26 32.69
CA TYR A 272 -15.19 -11.97 32.36
C TYR A 272 -14.18 -12.92 33.02
N GLN A 273 -14.51 -13.51 34.18
CA GLN A 273 -13.67 -14.48 34.89
C GLN A 273 -13.54 -15.83 34.17
N THR A 274 -14.52 -16.19 33.32
CA THR A 274 -14.54 -17.48 32.61
C THR A 274 -14.40 -17.31 31.09
N LEU A 275 -14.71 -16.12 30.60
CA LEU A 275 -14.72 -15.77 29.19
C LEU A 275 -13.31 -15.59 28.62
N PHE A 276 -12.31 -15.25 29.44
CA PHE A 276 -10.94 -15.03 28.98
C PHE A 276 -10.00 -16.05 29.61
N THR A 277 -9.07 -16.55 28.82
CA THR A 277 -7.98 -17.42 29.30
C THR A 277 -6.68 -16.99 28.61
N PRO A 278 -5.64 -16.52 29.32
CA PRO A 278 -5.60 -16.28 30.76
C PRO A 278 -6.54 -15.15 31.22
N ASP A 279 -6.63 -14.95 32.53
CA ASP A 279 -7.46 -13.90 33.14
C ASP A 279 -7.09 -12.50 32.64
N LEU A 280 -8.08 -11.60 32.60
CA LEU A 280 -7.87 -10.20 32.27
C LEU A 280 -6.99 -9.49 33.32
N PRO A 281 -6.14 -8.53 32.91
CA PRO A 281 -5.34 -7.72 33.84
C PRO A 281 -6.19 -6.95 34.86
N PRO A 282 -5.66 -6.66 36.07
CA PRO A 282 -6.40 -5.95 37.12
C PRO A 282 -7.05 -4.64 36.68
N ILE A 283 -6.37 -3.81 35.88
CA ILE A 283 -6.91 -2.54 35.40
C ILE A 283 -8.21 -2.72 34.59
N LYS A 284 -8.26 -3.78 33.79
CA LYS A 284 -9.42 -4.11 32.95
C LYS A 284 -10.52 -4.77 33.77
N ARG A 285 -10.17 -5.60 34.76
CA ARG A 285 -11.14 -6.12 35.75
C ARG A 285 -11.77 -4.99 36.56
N ASN A 286 -10.98 -4.02 37.02
CA ASN A 286 -11.46 -2.84 37.73
C ASN A 286 -12.38 -2.01 36.83
N ALA A 287 -12.06 -1.83 35.54
CA ALA A 287 -12.95 -1.14 34.59
C ALA A 287 -14.28 -1.88 34.41
N ILE A 288 -14.26 -3.20 34.21
CA ILE A 288 -15.49 -4.02 34.12
C ILE A 288 -16.30 -3.93 35.42
N GLN A 289 -15.66 -3.94 36.58
CA GLN A 289 -16.32 -3.86 37.88
C GLN A 289 -16.86 -2.45 38.18
N GLY A 290 -16.09 -1.42 37.86
CA GLY A 290 -16.38 -0.03 38.20
C GLY A 290 -17.38 0.64 37.28
N LEU A 291 -17.31 0.40 35.97
CA LEU A 291 -18.34 0.85 35.04
C LEU A 291 -19.63 0.10 35.31
N THR A 292 -20.76 0.79 35.27
CA THR A 292 -22.07 0.19 35.56
C THR A 292 -22.92 0.20 34.30
N ILE A 293 -23.63 -0.88 34.06
CA ILE A 293 -24.67 -0.98 33.04
C ILE A 293 -25.96 -1.27 33.77
N GLY A 294 -26.97 -0.42 33.58
CA GLY A 294 -28.28 -0.67 34.18
C GLY A 294 -29.31 -1.10 33.16
N THR A 295 -30.57 -0.84 33.46
CA THR A 295 -31.69 -1.40 32.72
C THR A 295 -32.75 -0.34 32.51
N VAL A 296 -33.10 -0.11 31.27
CA VAL A 296 -34.19 0.75 30.82
C VAL A 296 -35.00 -0.06 29.82
N ASN A 297 -36.30 -0.17 30.08
CA ASN A 297 -37.23 -0.90 29.24
C ASN A 297 -38.36 0.00 28.74
N LYS A 298 -38.86 -0.38 27.57
CA LYS A 298 -39.99 0.26 26.89
C LYS A 298 -41.20 -0.65 26.92
N LEU A 299 -42.37 -0.07 27.09
CA LEU A 299 -43.67 -0.75 27.22
C LEU A 299 -44.62 -0.20 26.16
N PHE A 300 -44.68 -0.83 24.99
CA PHE A 300 -45.49 -0.40 23.86
C PHE A 300 -46.91 -0.97 23.96
N LEU A 301 -47.90 -0.07 23.88
CA LEU A 301 -49.32 -0.37 23.90
C LEU A 301 -49.95 0.24 22.66
N GLU A 302 -50.42 -0.60 21.75
CA GLU A 302 -51.18 -0.14 20.58
C GLU A 302 -52.67 -0.24 20.87
N PHE A 303 -53.39 0.80 20.49
CA PHE A 303 -54.84 0.85 20.56
C PHE A 303 -55.44 0.84 19.15
N ASP A 304 -56.70 0.41 19.04
CA ASP A 304 -57.43 0.44 17.76
C ASP A 304 -57.48 1.87 17.17
N LYS A 305 -57.70 2.85 18.05
CA LYS A 305 -57.68 4.28 17.73
C LYS A 305 -57.22 5.08 18.95
N PRO A 306 -56.71 6.32 18.75
CA PRO A 306 -56.32 7.18 19.85
C PRO A 306 -57.54 7.51 20.72
N PHE A 307 -57.45 7.27 22.03
CA PHE A 307 -58.51 7.65 23.00
C PHE A 307 -58.24 8.99 23.68
N TRP A 308 -57.08 9.60 23.42
CA TRP A 308 -56.64 10.87 23.95
C TRP A 308 -56.94 12.04 23.00
N ALA A 309 -56.89 13.26 23.52
CA ALA A 309 -57.19 14.48 22.77
C ALA A 309 -56.10 14.81 21.73
N LYS A 310 -56.49 15.52 20.65
CA LYS A 310 -55.54 16.01 19.64
C LYS A 310 -54.53 16.96 20.28
N GLY A 311 -53.24 16.71 20.04
CA GLY A 311 -52.14 17.51 20.58
C GLY A 311 -51.61 17.05 21.94
N TRP A 312 -52.29 16.10 22.61
CA TRP A 312 -51.75 15.42 23.78
C TRP A 312 -50.47 14.66 23.40
N GLN A 313 -49.41 14.75 24.21
CA GLN A 313 -48.12 14.11 23.92
C GLN A 313 -47.82 12.90 24.83
N GLY A 314 -48.52 12.82 25.95
CA GLY A 314 -48.28 11.83 26.99
C GLY A 314 -48.61 12.37 28.38
N LEU A 315 -48.33 11.55 29.39
CA LEU A 315 -48.38 11.94 30.79
C LEU A 315 -47.15 11.42 31.54
N SER A 316 -46.74 12.19 32.53
CA SER A 316 -45.72 11.86 33.52
C SER A 316 -46.38 11.50 34.84
N LEU A 317 -45.96 10.40 35.46
CA LEU A 317 -46.61 9.81 36.64
C LEU A 317 -45.96 10.30 37.94
N ILE A 318 -46.75 10.93 38.81
CA ILE A 318 -46.36 11.36 40.15
C ILE A 318 -47.23 10.69 41.20
N TRP A 319 -46.64 9.97 42.14
CA TRP A 319 -47.41 9.31 43.18
C TRP A 319 -47.75 10.24 44.34
N ASN A 320 -49.00 10.17 44.80
CA ASN A 320 -49.35 10.60 46.15
C ASN A 320 -48.87 9.53 47.14
N GLN A 321 -48.40 9.95 48.32
CA GLN A 321 -47.74 9.06 49.27
C GLN A 321 -48.60 7.86 49.68
N ALA A 322 -49.89 8.07 49.95
CA ALA A 322 -50.82 7.00 50.31
C ALA A 322 -50.97 5.94 49.21
N ASP A 323 -51.10 6.37 47.95
CA ASP A 323 -51.21 5.46 46.80
C ASP A 323 -49.90 4.69 46.57
N LEU A 324 -48.76 5.36 46.76
CA LEU A 324 -47.44 4.74 46.64
C LEU A 324 -47.24 3.62 47.66
N ASP A 325 -47.63 3.86 48.90
CA ASP A 325 -47.54 2.88 49.99
C ASP A 325 -48.46 1.67 49.76
N GLU A 326 -49.58 1.84 49.06
CA GLU A 326 -50.42 0.72 48.61
C GLU A 326 -49.74 -0.07 47.49
N VAL A 327 -49.22 0.60 46.45
CA VAL A 327 -48.55 -0.06 45.31
C VAL A 327 -47.33 -0.85 45.78
N ARG A 328 -46.58 -0.35 46.76
CA ARG A 328 -45.43 -1.03 47.36
C ARG A 328 -45.76 -2.38 48.01
N LYS A 329 -47.01 -2.62 48.37
CA LYS A 329 -47.49 -3.88 48.96
C LYS A 329 -47.92 -4.90 47.89
N LEU A 330 -48.09 -4.48 46.64
CA LEU A 330 -48.54 -5.35 45.56
C LEU A 330 -47.39 -6.22 45.00
N PRO A 331 -47.70 -7.40 44.45
CA PRO A 331 -46.72 -8.20 43.70
C PRO A 331 -46.07 -7.44 42.55
N ASP A 332 -46.81 -6.50 41.96
CA ASP A 332 -46.39 -5.65 40.86
C ASP A 332 -45.82 -4.30 41.31
N SER A 333 -45.25 -4.21 42.51
CA SER A 333 -44.72 -2.94 43.04
C SER A 333 -43.61 -2.31 42.17
N TRP A 334 -43.09 -3.03 41.18
CA TRP A 334 -42.21 -2.48 40.15
C TRP A 334 -42.85 -1.33 39.36
N MET A 335 -44.18 -1.22 39.35
CA MET A 335 -44.93 -0.14 38.72
C MET A 335 -44.57 1.26 39.25
N GLU A 336 -44.01 1.36 40.47
CA GLU A 336 -43.65 2.65 41.07
C GLU A 336 -42.61 3.44 40.25
N ASP A 337 -41.78 2.73 39.48
CA ASP A 337 -40.69 3.29 38.66
C ASP A 337 -41.07 3.49 37.18
N VAL A 338 -42.32 3.20 36.80
CA VAL A 338 -42.84 3.67 35.52
C VAL A 338 -43.08 5.16 35.62
N PHE A 339 -42.30 5.97 34.92
CA PHE A 339 -42.34 7.44 35.10
C PHE A 339 -43.27 8.15 34.13
N GLY A 340 -43.71 7.51 33.05
CA GLY A 340 -44.59 8.15 32.07
C GLY A 340 -44.95 7.27 30.89
N PHE A 341 -46.00 7.67 30.18
CA PHE A 341 -46.45 7.09 28.91
C PHE A 341 -46.54 8.20 27.87
N TYR A 342 -45.87 8.02 26.72
CA TYR A 342 -45.79 9.03 25.66
C TYR A 342 -46.19 8.45 24.31
N ILE A 343 -46.74 9.29 23.44
CA ILE A 343 -47.04 8.89 22.06
C ILE A 343 -45.73 8.59 21.34
N VAL A 344 -45.71 7.51 20.56
CA VAL A 344 -44.58 7.18 19.69
C VAL A 344 -44.73 7.90 18.35
N ASP A 345 -43.68 8.58 17.92
CA ASP A 345 -43.72 9.30 16.64
C ASP A 345 -43.92 8.37 15.46
N TYR A 346 -44.59 8.87 14.42
CA TYR A 346 -45.00 8.08 13.26
C TYR A 346 -45.88 6.86 13.60
N GLN A 347 -46.40 6.80 14.84
CA GLN A 347 -47.24 5.72 15.39
C GLN A 347 -48.41 6.29 16.20
N PRO A 348 -49.41 6.89 15.54
CA PRO A 348 -50.44 7.70 16.21
C PRO A 348 -51.31 6.94 17.21
N ASN A 349 -51.31 5.62 17.16
CA ASN A 349 -52.11 4.74 18.02
C ASN A 349 -51.30 4.06 19.14
N VAL A 350 -50.02 4.38 19.28
CA VAL A 350 -49.10 3.67 20.18
C VAL A 350 -48.64 4.58 21.31
N LEU A 351 -48.78 4.09 22.55
CA LEU A 351 -48.13 4.65 23.72
C LEU A 351 -46.91 3.82 24.12
N CYS A 352 -45.84 4.49 24.53
CA CYS A 352 -44.65 3.89 25.10
C CYS A 352 -44.51 4.33 26.56
N GLY A 353 -44.66 3.36 27.46
CA GLY A 353 -44.26 3.48 28.86
C GLY A 353 -42.77 3.28 29.04
N TRP A 354 -42.17 4.00 29.99
CA TRP A 354 -40.75 3.89 30.30
C TRP A 354 -40.53 3.49 31.75
N ILE A 355 -39.63 2.54 31.97
CA ILE A 355 -39.22 2.06 33.30
C ILE A 355 -37.71 1.83 33.33
N SER A 356 -37.07 2.23 34.41
CA SER A 356 -35.62 2.08 34.60
C SER A 356 -35.28 1.41 35.93
N GLY A 357 -34.00 1.07 36.09
CA GLY A 357 -33.41 0.60 37.33
C GLY A 357 -33.81 -0.82 37.77
N LYS A 358 -33.75 -1.07 39.08
CA LYS A 358 -34.00 -2.39 39.67
C LYS A 358 -35.40 -2.94 39.40
N ASN A 359 -36.40 -2.06 39.34
CA ASN A 359 -37.78 -2.44 39.10
C ASN A 359 -38.02 -2.76 37.61
N ALA A 360 -37.26 -2.17 36.67
CA ALA A 360 -37.25 -2.64 35.29
C ALA A 360 -36.84 -4.12 35.21
N ARG A 361 -35.80 -4.54 35.93
CA ARG A 361 -35.38 -5.96 35.99
C ARG A 361 -36.40 -6.88 36.65
N ARG A 362 -37.13 -6.38 37.66
CA ARG A 362 -38.23 -7.13 38.28
C ARG A 362 -39.40 -7.29 37.31
N MET A 363 -39.74 -6.23 36.58
CA MET A 363 -40.77 -6.26 35.54
C MET A 363 -40.47 -7.32 34.48
N GLU A 364 -39.22 -7.46 34.03
CA GLU A 364 -38.84 -8.46 33.01
C GLU A 364 -39.18 -9.91 33.41
N ARG A 365 -39.31 -10.21 34.71
CA ARG A 365 -39.67 -11.55 35.21
C ARG A 365 -41.18 -11.81 35.20
N ALA A 366 -42.00 -10.76 35.13
CA ALA A 366 -43.46 -10.89 35.04
C ALA A 366 -43.88 -11.40 33.65
N SER A 367 -45.08 -11.96 33.53
CA SER A 367 -45.62 -12.35 32.22
C SER A 367 -46.03 -11.12 31.41
N ASP A 368 -46.08 -11.23 30.08
CA ASP A 368 -46.53 -10.11 29.24
C ASP A 368 -47.96 -9.65 29.60
N GLU A 369 -48.83 -10.57 30.01
CA GLU A 369 -50.19 -10.27 30.43
C GLU A 369 -50.23 -9.51 31.77
N ASP A 370 -49.36 -9.86 32.73
CA ASP A 370 -49.24 -9.11 33.98
C ASP A 370 -48.73 -7.70 33.74
N VAL A 371 -47.69 -7.55 32.91
CA VAL A 371 -47.15 -6.22 32.59
C VAL A 371 -48.17 -5.37 31.84
N ARG A 372 -48.90 -5.95 30.89
CA ARG A 372 -50.00 -5.29 30.18
C ARG A 372 -51.08 -4.80 31.16
N ARG A 373 -51.51 -5.66 32.09
CA ARG A 373 -52.49 -5.33 33.13
C ARG A 373 -52.00 -4.20 34.04
N SER A 374 -50.74 -4.25 34.47
CA SER A 374 -50.10 -3.21 35.28
C SER A 374 -50.01 -1.87 34.54
N CYS A 375 -49.68 -1.88 33.25
CA CYS A 375 -49.71 -0.65 32.44
C CYS A 375 -51.13 -0.06 32.36
N MET A 376 -52.14 -0.92 32.17
CA MET A 376 -53.54 -0.48 32.15
C MET A 376 -54.01 0.02 33.52
N PHE A 377 -53.53 -0.57 34.62
CA PHE A 377 -53.76 -0.05 35.97
C PHE A 377 -53.19 1.36 36.13
N LEU A 378 -51.95 1.59 35.70
CA LEU A 378 -51.32 2.91 35.74
C LEU A 378 -52.10 3.93 34.90
N LEU A 379 -52.39 3.63 33.64
CA LEU A 379 -53.16 4.53 32.77
C LEU A 379 -54.51 4.90 33.40
N ARG A 380 -55.25 3.92 33.96
CA ARG A 380 -56.55 4.15 34.60
C ARG A 380 -56.44 4.93 35.92
N LYS A 381 -55.38 4.71 36.71
CA LYS A 381 -55.14 5.39 37.98
C LYS A 381 -54.87 6.88 37.76
N PHE A 382 -54.04 7.20 36.77
CA PHE A 382 -53.57 8.56 36.51
C PHE A 382 -54.45 9.35 35.54
N MET A 383 -55.11 8.72 34.58
CA MET A 383 -56.05 9.38 33.66
C MET A 383 -57.49 9.23 34.14
N LYS A 384 -57.79 9.70 35.35
CA LYS A 384 -59.15 9.62 35.90
C LYS A 384 -60.16 10.37 35.01
N GLY A 385 -61.35 9.79 34.86
CA GLY A 385 -62.41 10.36 34.02
C GLY A 385 -62.29 10.04 32.53
N CYS A 386 -61.24 9.33 32.10
CA CYS A 386 -61.11 8.81 30.73
C CYS A 386 -61.52 7.34 30.67
N THR A 387 -62.38 6.96 29.71
CA THR A 387 -62.66 5.55 29.41
C THR A 387 -61.54 5.00 28.52
N ILE A 388 -60.63 4.23 29.11
CA ILE A 388 -59.45 3.71 28.41
C ILE A 388 -59.73 2.30 27.86
N PRO A 389 -59.72 2.10 26.53
CA PRO A 389 -59.91 0.78 25.92
C PRO A 389 -58.72 -0.14 26.22
N GLU A 390 -58.91 -1.45 26.07
CA GLU A 390 -57.78 -2.40 26.11
C GLU A 390 -56.91 -2.24 24.84
N PRO A 391 -55.58 -2.43 24.95
CA PRO A 391 -54.69 -2.40 23.79
C PRO A 391 -54.92 -3.61 22.89
N VAL A 392 -54.83 -3.42 21.57
CA VAL A 392 -54.93 -4.48 20.56
C VAL A 392 -53.63 -5.27 20.42
N ARG A 393 -52.48 -4.61 20.69
CA ARG A 393 -51.17 -5.26 20.76
C ARG A 393 -50.37 -4.68 21.92
N PHE A 394 -49.55 -5.53 22.53
CA PHE A 394 -48.62 -5.17 23.58
C PHE A 394 -47.24 -5.74 23.24
N GLN A 395 -46.20 -4.95 23.43
CA GLN A 395 -44.81 -5.36 23.30
C GLN A 395 -43.98 -4.67 24.36
N ARG A 396 -43.09 -5.43 25.02
CA ARG A 396 -42.09 -4.86 25.92
C ARG A 396 -40.69 -5.28 25.55
N THR A 397 -39.73 -4.61 26.15
CA THR A 397 -38.30 -4.95 26.07
C THR A 397 -37.85 -5.66 27.35
N THR A 398 -36.85 -6.54 27.22
CA THR A 398 -36.27 -7.30 28.34
C THR A 398 -34.74 -7.37 28.23
N TRP A 399 -34.09 -6.20 28.22
CA TRP A 399 -32.67 -6.08 27.93
C TRP A 399 -31.76 -6.76 28.95
N TYR A 400 -32.16 -6.84 30.23
CA TYR A 400 -31.36 -7.49 31.26
C TYR A 400 -31.47 -9.02 31.23
N SER A 401 -32.65 -9.55 30.95
CA SER A 401 -32.94 -10.98 30.91
C SER A 401 -32.33 -11.64 29.69
N ASN A 402 -32.12 -10.89 28.60
CA ASN A 402 -31.38 -11.38 27.45
C ASN A 402 -29.91 -11.66 27.86
N PRO A 403 -29.44 -12.92 27.77
CA PRO A 403 -28.10 -13.32 28.21
C PRO A 403 -26.97 -12.76 27.34
N ASN A 404 -27.27 -12.24 26.15
CA ASN A 404 -26.31 -11.65 25.22
C ASN A 404 -26.12 -10.14 25.43
N PHE A 405 -26.94 -9.49 26.27
CA PHE A 405 -26.85 -8.05 26.56
C PHE A 405 -26.68 -7.75 28.04
N ARG A 406 -27.48 -8.36 28.91
CA ARG A 406 -27.46 -8.18 30.37
C ARG A 406 -27.57 -6.71 30.83
N GLY A 407 -28.34 -5.91 30.10
CA GLY A 407 -28.58 -4.50 30.42
C GLY A 407 -28.77 -3.64 29.18
N SER A 408 -29.06 -2.36 29.41
CA SER A 408 -29.38 -1.39 28.37
C SER A 408 -28.15 -0.61 27.92
N TYR A 409 -27.51 0.18 28.78
CA TYR A 409 -26.30 0.94 28.45
C TYR A 409 -25.54 1.42 29.70
N THR A 410 -24.32 1.89 29.47
CA THR A 410 -23.30 2.13 30.51
C THR A 410 -23.38 3.56 31.05
N PHE A 411 -23.12 3.73 32.34
CA PHE A 411 -22.88 5.02 33.00
C PHE A 411 -21.71 4.95 34.00
N ARG A 412 -21.23 6.12 34.43
CA ARG A 412 -20.17 6.23 35.45
C ARG A 412 -20.77 6.25 36.84
N SER A 413 -20.42 5.26 37.64
CA SER A 413 -20.92 5.11 39.00
C SER A 413 -19.94 5.62 40.06
N LEU A 414 -20.38 5.70 41.32
CA LEU A 414 -19.47 5.90 42.46
C LEU A 414 -18.39 4.81 42.53
N THR A 415 -18.67 3.59 42.07
CA THR A 415 -17.67 2.52 41.99
C THR A 415 -16.63 2.82 40.91
N THR A 416 -17.00 3.52 39.84
CA THR A 416 -16.04 4.01 38.84
C THR A 416 -15.02 4.95 39.49
N ASP A 417 -15.47 5.90 40.32
CA ASP A 417 -14.60 6.83 41.04
C ASP A 417 -13.76 6.13 42.10
N LEU A 418 -14.37 5.24 42.89
CA LEU A 418 -13.70 4.50 43.97
C LEU A 418 -12.56 3.64 43.43
N LEU A 419 -12.77 2.97 42.29
CA LEU A 419 -11.76 2.14 41.65
C LEU A 419 -10.80 2.96 40.77
N ASN A 420 -10.98 4.29 40.71
CA ASN A 420 -10.25 5.22 39.85
C ASN A 420 -10.12 4.68 38.42
N THR A 421 -11.27 4.34 37.83
CA THR A 421 -11.33 3.69 36.52
C THR A 421 -12.22 4.41 35.51
N SER A 422 -12.29 3.93 34.29
CA SER A 422 -12.96 4.60 33.17
C SER A 422 -13.21 3.65 31.99
N ALA A 423 -14.01 4.10 31.03
CA ALA A 423 -14.17 3.45 29.73
C ALA A 423 -12.86 3.37 28.94
N SER A 424 -11.96 4.34 29.10
CA SER A 424 -10.62 4.30 28.50
C SER A 424 -9.77 3.12 29.02
N HIS A 425 -9.89 2.73 30.29
CA HIS A 425 -9.25 1.52 30.80
C HIS A 425 -9.83 0.23 30.21
N LEU A 426 -11.15 0.18 29.97
CA LEU A 426 -11.78 -0.95 29.28
C LEU A 426 -11.34 -1.04 27.81
N ALA A 427 -11.05 0.08 27.16
CA ALA A 427 -10.61 0.15 25.75
C ALA A 427 -9.15 -0.31 25.50
N ILE A 428 -8.34 -0.48 26.55
CA ILE A 428 -6.93 -0.90 26.43
C ILE A 428 -6.88 -2.30 25.77
N PRO A 429 -6.14 -2.52 24.67
CA PRO A 429 -6.05 -3.83 24.06
C PRO A 429 -5.20 -4.78 24.91
N LEU A 430 -5.49 -6.07 24.86
CA LEU A 430 -4.56 -7.11 25.34
C LEU A 430 -3.54 -7.37 24.25
N THR A 431 -2.27 -7.42 24.62
CA THR A 431 -1.16 -7.62 23.67
C THR A 431 -0.41 -8.92 23.95
N ASN A 432 0.19 -9.53 22.93
CA ASN A 432 1.14 -10.61 23.12
C ASN A 432 2.51 -10.08 23.60
N SER A 433 3.47 -10.99 23.78
CA SER A 433 4.84 -10.68 24.21
C SER A 433 5.60 -9.71 23.27
N CYS A 434 5.20 -9.59 22.00
CA CYS A 434 5.77 -8.65 21.03
C CYS A 434 5.05 -7.28 21.01
N GLY A 435 4.11 -7.02 21.92
CA GLY A 435 3.33 -5.78 21.96
C GLY A 435 2.23 -5.71 20.90
N MET A 436 1.93 -6.83 20.21
CA MET A 436 0.87 -6.90 19.21
C MET A 436 -0.50 -7.03 19.87
N PRO A 437 -1.50 -6.18 19.56
CA PRO A 437 -2.85 -6.33 20.10
C PRO A 437 -3.47 -7.65 19.63
N VAL A 438 -3.75 -8.58 20.54
CA VAL A 438 -4.40 -9.86 20.25
C VAL A 438 -5.90 -9.81 20.49
N VAL A 439 -6.33 -9.11 21.54
CA VAL A 439 -7.76 -8.88 21.85
C VAL A 439 -8.00 -7.40 22.10
N GLN A 440 -8.79 -6.80 21.23
CA GLN A 440 -9.20 -5.41 21.25
C GLN A 440 -10.62 -5.28 21.76
N PHE A 441 -10.99 -4.11 22.29
CA PHE A 441 -12.29 -3.87 22.91
C PHE A 441 -12.93 -2.64 22.28
N ALA A 442 -14.07 -2.86 21.63
CA ALA A 442 -14.93 -1.82 21.08
C ALA A 442 -16.36 -1.97 21.66
N GLY A 443 -17.21 -0.98 21.42
CA GLY A 443 -18.55 -0.91 22.01
C GLY A 443 -18.73 0.36 22.83
N GLU A 444 -19.99 0.72 23.07
CA GLU A 444 -20.36 1.97 23.79
C GLU A 444 -19.63 2.12 25.13
N ALA A 445 -19.47 1.03 25.90
CA ALA A 445 -18.79 1.05 27.20
C ALA A 445 -17.27 1.33 27.12
N THR A 446 -16.71 1.45 25.91
CA THR A 446 -15.28 1.67 25.67
C THR A 446 -14.98 3.08 25.12
N HIS A 447 -16.00 3.93 25.00
CA HIS A 447 -15.81 5.33 24.64
C HIS A 447 -15.71 6.18 25.91
N ASP A 448 -14.70 7.04 26.04
CA ASP A 448 -14.48 7.78 27.30
C ASP A 448 -15.52 8.87 27.55
N HIS A 449 -16.02 9.49 26.48
CA HIS A 449 -17.00 10.59 26.52
C HIS A 449 -18.39 10.22 25.96
N TYR A 450 -18.49 9.54 24.83
CA TYR A 450 -19.76 9.06 24.23
C TYR A 450 -20.12 7.62 24.64
N TYR A 451 -19.95 7.26 25.91
CA TYR A 451 -20.50 5.99 26.40
C TYR A 451 -22.04 6.02 26.31
N SER A 452 -22.69 4.87 26.42
CA SER A 452 -24.15 4.70 26.30
C SER A 452 -24.79 4.85 24.91
N THR A 453 -24.07 5.41 23.92
CA THR A 453 -24.67 5.80 22.63
C THR A 453 -24.27 4.93 21.44
N VAL A 454 -25.04 5.06 20.35
CA VAL A 454 -24.73 4.41 19.06
C VAL A 454 -23.52 5.05 18.37
N HIS A 455 -23.39 6.38 18.37
CA HIS A 455 -22.24 7.05 17.74
C HIS A 455 -20.93 6.67 18.45
N GLY A 456 -20.91 6.62 19.79
CA GLY A 456 -19.75 6.13 20.52
C GLY A 456 -19.43 4.67 20.22
N ALA A 457 -20.45 3.81 20.06
CA ALA A 457 -20.23 2.44 19.60
C ALA A 457 -19.62 2.38 18.18
N VAL A 458 -20.11 3.17 17.23
CA VAL A 458 -19.57 3.23 15.86
C VAL A 458 -18.11 3.71 15.88
N GLU A 459 -17.83 4.80 16.60
CA GLU A 459 -16.49 5.39 16.71
C GLU A 459 -15.49 4.43 17.35
N THR A 460 -15.88 3.71 18.40
CA THR A 460 -15.02 2.68 19.02
C THR A 460 -14.78 1.49 18.10
N GLY A 461 -15.78 1.11 17.29
CA GLY A 461 -15.62 0.10 16.25
C GLY A 461 -14.58 0.51 15.20
N TRP A 462 -14.69 1.75 14.72
CA TRP A 462 -13.68 2.34 13.82
C TRP A 462 -12.32 2.48 14.49
N ARG A 463 -12.24 2.84 15.77
CA ARG A 463 -10.98 2.95 16.52
C ARG A 463 -10.23 1.62 16.53
N GLU A 464 -10.90 0.51 16.83
CA GLU A 464 -10.23 -0.80 16.88
C GLU A 464 -9.91 -1.36 15.48
N ALA A 465 -10.77 -1.10 14.48
CA ALA A 465 -10.44 -1.40 13.09
C ALA A 465 -9.21 -0.61 12.63
N SER A 466 -9.18 0.70 12.87
CA SER A 466 -8.04 1.57 12.56
C SER A 466 -6.79 1.15 13.33
N ARG A 467 -6.90 0.71 14.58
CA ARG A 467 -5.76 0.18 15.34
C ARG A 467 -5.10 -1.00 14.64
N LEU A 468 -5.88 -1.93 14.07
CA LEU A 468 -5.34 -3.04 13.26
C LEU A 468 -4.84 -2.59 11.90
N ILE A 469 -5.54 -1.67 11.24
CA ILE A 469 -5.09 -1.08 9.98
C ILE A 469 -3.72 -0.45 10.19
N ASP A 470 -3.60 0.47 11.14
CA ASP A 470 -2.36 1.12 11.54
C ASP A 470 -1.31 0.11 11.98
N LEU A 471 -1.71 -0.94 12.71
CA LEU A 471 -0.80 -1.98 13.15
C LEU A 471 -0.21 -2.74 11.97
N TYR A 472 -1.03 -3.19 11.02
CA TYR A 472 -0.51 -3.87 9.85
C TYR A 472 0.22 -2.91 8.92
N ASP A 473 -0.15 -1.63 8.93
CA ASP A 473 0.62 -0.55 8.31
C ASP A 473 1.97 -0.32 9.00
N ARG A 474 2.11 -0.67 10.31
CA ARG A 474 3.32 -0.57 11.15
C ARG A 474 4.14 -1.87 11.29
N LEU A 475 3.53 -3.05 11.28
CA LEU A 475 4.16 -4.38 11.41
C LEU A 475 4.82 -4.80 10.12
N ILE A 476 4.25 -4.32 9.02
CA ILE A 476 5.03 -3.96 7.88
C ILE A 476 5.71 -2.67 8.35
N PRO A 477 7.02 -2.58 8.70
CA PRO A 477 7.58 -1.37 9.30
C PRO A 477 7.24 -0.15 8.46
N PRO A 478 6.88 0.99 9.07
CA PRO A 478 7.06 2.24 8.37
C PRO A 478 8.56 2.45 8.26
N PHE A 479 9.14 2.24 7.08
CA PHE A 479 10.25 3.10 6.70
C PHE A 479 9.60 4.39 6.15
N ASN A 480 8.84 5.08 7.03
CA ASN A 480 8.09 6.32 6.78
C ASN A 480 9.10 7.38 6.36
N HIS A 481 9.14 7.83 5.11
CA HIS A 481 8.05 8.56 4.47
C HIS A 481 7.73 8.00 3.07
N GLY A 482 6.56 7.37 2.90
CA GLY A 482 5.99 7.09 1.58
C GLY A 482 4.83 6.08 1.60
N PRO A 483 3.83 6.21 0.70
CA PRO A 483 2.68 5.30 0.61
C PRO A 483 3.15 3.89 0.21
N LYS A 484 2.76 2.87 0.98
CA LYS A 484 3.01 1.47 0.60
C LYS A 484 2.01 1.04 -0.45
N ALA A 485 2.51 0.64 -1.61
CA ALA A 485 1.72 0.09 -2.69
C ALA A 485 1.95 -1.43 -2.79
N TYR A 486 0.85 -2.20 -2.79
CA TYR A 486 0.88 -3.60 -3.19
C TYR A 486 0.55 -3.72 -4.67
N VAL A 487 1.36 -4.50 -5.40
CA VAL A 487 1.12 -4.82 -6.80
C VAL A 487 1.36 -6.31 -7.03
N ASP A 488 0.66 -6.91 -7.98
CA ASP A 488 0.89 -8.32 -8.32
C ASP A 488 2.29 -8.51 -8.93
N VAL A 489 2.70 -7.57 -9.80
CA VAL A 489 4.03 -7.57 -10.43
C VAL A 489 4.76 -6.25 -10.18
N LEU A 490 5.97 -6.31 -9.64
CA LEU A 490 6.84 -5.15 -9.51
C LEU A 490 8.00 -5.27 -10.51
N ILE A 491 8.25 -4.21 -11.28
CA ILE A 491 9.34 -4.15 -12.25
C ILE A 491 10.38 -3.15 -11.75
N LEU A 492 11.65 -3.57 -11.66
CA LEU A 492 12.75 -2.72 -11.21
C LEU A 492 13.55 -2.24 -12.43
N GLY A 493 13.39 -0.96 -12.78
CA GLY A 493 14.00 -0.29 -13.93
C GLY A 493 13.00 0.03 -15.04
N ALA A 494 12.97 1.28 -15.51
CA ALA A 494 12.22 1.74 -16.68
C ALA A 494 13.11 1.83 -17.93
N GLY A 495 14.11 0.95 -18.03
CA GLY A 495 14.82 0.67 -19.28
C GLY A 495 13.97 -0.15 -20.24
N ILE A 496 14.49 -0.41 -21.44
CA ILE A 496 13.71 -1.08 -22.50
C ILE A 496 13.19 -2.47 -22.10
N ALA A 497 13.92 -3.23 -21.28
CA ALA A 497 13.48 -4.52 -20.76
C ALA A 497 12.26 -4.39 -19.82
N GLY A 498 12.32 -3.45 -18.88
CA GLY A 498 11.20 -3.18 -17.97
C GLY A 498 9.96 -2.68 -18.70
N LEU A 499 10.13 -1.83 -19.72
CA LEU A 499 9.04 -1.38 -20.59
C LEU A 499 8.46 -2.52 -21.42
N GLY A 500 9.29 -3.45 -21.91
CA GLY A 500 8.83 -4.67 -22.58
C GLY A 500 7.96 -5.53 -21.67
N ALA A 501 8.40 -5.79 -20.44
CA ALA A 501 7.61 -6.53 -19.46
C ALA A 501 6.27 -5.83 -19.15
N ALA A 502 6.29 -4.53 -18.90
CA ALA A 502 5.10 -3.75 -18.60
C ALA A 502 4.08 -3.71 -19.75
N LYS A 503 4.53 -3.56 -21.00
CA LYS A 503 3.65 -3.59 -22.18
C LYS A 503 2.92 -4.94 -22.26
N GLN A 504 3.63 -6.04 -22.03
CA GLN A 504 3.03 -7.37 -22.03
C GLN A 504 2.03 -7.57 -20.88
N LEU A 505 2.31 -7.00 -19.70
CA LEU A 505 1.43 -7.09 -18.52
C LEU A 505 0.19 -6.21 -18.59
N ARG A 506 0.20 -5.12 -19.39
CA ARG A 506 -0.93 -4.17 -19.49
C ARG A 506 -2.29 -4.84 -19.69
N ASN A 507 -2.33 -5.87 -20.53
CA ASN A 507 -3.57 -6.58 -20.89
C ASN A 507 -3.78 -7.88 -20.08
N SER A 508 -3.01 -8.11 -19.01
CA SER A 508 -3.07 -9.35 -18.21
C SER A 508 -4.12 -9.33 -17.10
N GLY A 509 -4.71 -8.18 -16.79
CA GLY A 509 -5.59 -7.98 -15.62
C GLY A 509 -4.86 -7.89 -14.28
N LYS A 510 -3.53 -8.01 -14.27
CA LYS A 510 -2.69 -7.88 -13.07
C LYS A 510 -2.36 -6.41 -12.78
N SER A 511 -2.32 -6.08 -11.50
CA SER A 511 -1.74 -4.81 -11.04
C SER A 511 -0.21 -4.85 -11.15
N PHE A 512 0.39 -3.81 -11.73
CA PHE A 512 1.84 -3.69 -11.79
C PHE A 512 2.31 -2.24 -11.68
N ALA A 513 3.56 -2.07 -11.27
CA ALA A 513 4.26 -0.79 -11.23
C ALA A 513 5.74 -0.96 -11.62
N ILE A 514 6.33 0.08 -12.21
CA ILE A 514 7.75 0.17 -12.54
C ILE A 514 8.42 1.17 -11.60
N LEU A 515 9.52 0.77 -10.96
CA LEU A 515 10.37 1.63 -10.14
C LEU A 515 11.64 1.97 -10.89
N GLU A 516 11.84 3.25 -11.21
CA GLU A 516 13.03 3.75 -11.89
C GLU A 516 13.90 4.55 -10.90
N ALA A 517 15.17 4.18 -10.80
CA ALA A 517 16.10 4.82 -9.88
C ALA A 517 16.44 6.26 -10.28
N GLN A 518 16.46 6.55 -11.57
CA GLN A 518 16.75 7.86 -12.13
C GLN A 518 15.48 8.73 -12.23
N SER A 519 15.67 10.02 -12.53
CA SER A 519 14.58 10.98 -12.70
C SER A 519 13.84 10.86 -14.03
N GLY A 520 14.28 9.97 -14.93
CA GLY A 520 13.68 9.75 -16.22
C GLY A 520 13.87 8.31 -16.72
N PRO A 521 13.09 7.89 -17.73
CA PRO A 521 13.08 6.52 -18.25
C PRO A 521 14.17 6.32 -19.33
N GLY A 522 14.33 5.07 -19.77
CA GLY A 522 15.18 4.70 -20.92
C GLY A 522 16.46 3.98 -20.52
N GLY A 523 16.96 4.19 -19.31
CA GLY A 523 18.20 3.55 -18.83
C GLY A 523 19.40 3.94 -19.69
N ARG A 524 19.90 2.99 -20.50
CA ARG A 524 21.00 3.19 -21.47
C ARG A 524 20.54 3.76 -22.81
N VAL A 525 19.23 3.97 -23.00
CA VAL A 525 18.70 4.78 -24.10
C VAL A 525 18.66 6.22 -23.63
N SER A 526 19.47 7.09 -24.25
CA SER A 526 19.49 8.52 -23.90
C SER A 526 19.86 9.37 -25.11
N THR A 527 18.91 10.22 -25.50
CA THR A 527 19.11 11.26 -26.52
C THR A 527 19.34 12.60 -25.83
N LYS A 528 20.37 13.35 -26.22
CA LYS A 528 20.75 14.63 -25.59
C LYS A 528 20.72 15.76 -26.61
N ALA A 529 20.24 16.93 -26.18
CA ALA A 529 20.37 18.15 -26.96
C ALA A 529 21.72 18.81 -26.68
N LEU A 530 22.39 19.26 -27.74
CA LEU A 530 23.60 20.08 -27.60
C LEU A 530 23.19 21.49 -27.13
N LYS A 531 23.86 22.02 -26.08
CA LYS A 531 23.48 23.20 -25.25
C LYS A 531 23.23 24.55 -25.96
N LYS A 532 23.61 24.76 -27.23
CA LYS A 532 23.43 26.02 -27.96
C LYS A 532 23.02 25.73 -29.42
N PRO A 533 21.90 26.29 -29.93
CA PRO A 533 21.60 26.23 -31.35
C PRO A 533 22.61 27.09 -32.14
N HIS A 534 23.01 26.60 -33.31
CA HIS A 534 23.86 27.35 -34.24
C HIS A 534 23.15 28.64 -34.71
N ALA A 535 23.89 29.73 -34.87
CA ALA A 535 23.39 30.98 -35.43
C ALA A 535 23.05 30.77 -36.92
N GLY A 536 21.82 30.34 -37.20
CA GLY A 536 21.34 30.04 -38.55
C GLY A 536 20.34 28.87 -38.62
N ALA A 537 20.26 28.03 -37.60
CA ALA A 537 19.26 26.98 -37.52
C ALA A 537 17.93 27.54 -37.00
N LYS A 538 16.92 27.67 -37.88
CA LYS A 538 15.55 28.03 -37.49
C LYS A 538 14.97 26.97 -36.54
N GLY A 539 15.15 27.17 -35.23
CA GLY A 539 14.26 26.66 -34.18
C GLY A 539 14.29 25.17 -33.83
N GLN A 540 15.22 24.33 -34.33
CA GLN A 540 15.33 22.92 -33.91
C GLN A 540 16.62 22.67 -33.12
N SER A 541 16.47 22.16 -31.89
CA SER A 541 17.61 21.65 -31.10
C SER A 541 18.24 20.45 -31.79
N GLN A 542 19.56 20.48 -31.95
CA GLN A 542 20.32 19.38 -32.54
C GLN A 542 20.55 18.28 -31.48
N LEU A 543 20.12 17.07 -31.81
CA LEU A 543 20.12 15.91 -30.91
C LEU A 543 21.30 14.98 -31.22
N VAL A 544 21.85 14.36 -30.18
CA VAL A 544 22.88 13.32 -30.26
C VAL A 544 22.49 12.11 -29.41
N GLU A 545 22.88 10.91 -29.83
CA GLU A 545 22.61 9.68 -29.09
C GLU A 545 23.73 9.35 -28.12
N ALA A 546 23.58 9.81 -26.88
CA ALA A 546 24.49 9.50 -25.79
C ALA A 546 24.56 8.00 -25.49
N GLY A 547 23.47 7.27 -25.73
CA GLY A 547 23.36 5.83 -25.49
C GLY A 547 23.23 5.03 -26.78
N ALA A 548 22.26 4.13 -26.82
CA ALA A 548 21.92 3.36 -28.02
C ALA A 548 21.61 4.30 -29.21
N GLN A 549 22.23 4.00 -30.35
CA GLN A 549 22.14 4.82 -31.57
C GLN A 549 21.40 4.15 -32.71
N TRP A 550 21.39 2.82 -32.74
CA TRP A 550 20.84 2.05 -33.85
C TRP A 550 19.87 0.98 -33.43
N LEU A 551 18.93 0.74 -34.33
CA LEU A 551 18.02 -0.39 -34.25
C LEU A 551 18.52 -1.49 -35.18
N HIS A 552 18.81 -2.66 -34.61
CA HIS A 552 19.40 -3.78 -35.35
C HIS A 552 18.33 -4.68 -35.98
N GLY A 553 18.36 -4.79 -37.31
CA GLY A 553 17.50 -5.66 -38.14
C GLY A 553 16.06 -5.17 -38.29
N ARG A 554 15.39 -5.46 -39.42
CA ARG A 554 14.00 -5.03 -39.66
C ARG A 554 12.94 -5.97 -39.08
N GLN A 555 13.28 -7.22 -38.81
CA GLN A 555 12.35 -8.23 -38.26
C GLN A 555 12.27 -8.17 -36.73
N ASN A 556 12.22 -6.96 -36.17
CA ASN A 556 12.27 -6.75 -34.72
C ASN A 556 11.00 -6.03 -34.23
N GLU A 557 10.50 -6.38 -33.05
CA GLU A 557 9.23 -5.81 -32.58
C GLU A 557 9.31 -4.29 -32.37
N LEU A 558 10.46 -3.77 -31.96
CA LEU A 558 10.69 -2.33 -31.79
C LEU A 558 10.72 -1.58 -33.12
N HIS A 559 11.08 -2.23 -34.23
CA HIS A 559 11.03 -1.69 -35.59
C HIS A 559 9.60 -1.45 -35.98
N GLU A 560 8.70 -2.41 -35.70
CA GLU A 560 7.27 -2.21 -35.95
C GLU A 560 6.69 -1.10 -35.07
N VAL A 561 7.14 -0.98 -33.80
CA VAL A 561 6.78 0.16 -32.94
C VAL A 561 7.29 1.48 -33.52
N ALA A 562 8.52 1.53 -34.00
CA ALA A 562 9.10 2.74 -34.60
C ALA A 562 8.41 3.09 -35.92
N LYS A 563 8.14 2.10 -36.77
CA LYS A 563 7.50 2.25 -38.09
C LYS A 563 6.09 2.81 -37.97
N ARG A 564 5.25 2.22 -37.12
CA ARG A 564 3.86 2.66 -36.94
C ARG A 564 3.75 4.08 -36.35
N ASN A 565 4.77 4.51 -35.61
CA ASN A 565 4.86 5.85 -35.03
C ASN A 565 5.67 6.83 -35.90
N GLY A 566 6.06 6.45 -37.11
CA GLY A 566 6.79 7.32 -38.05
C GLY A 566 8.19 7.74 -37.57
N LEU A 567 8.82 6.94 -36.71
CA LEU A 567 10.11 7.24 -36.09
C LEU A 567 11.32 6.77 -36.90
N LEU A 568 11.13 5.92 -37.91
CA LEU A 568 12.23 5.40 -38.72
C LEU A 568 12.76 6.46 -39.69
N ARG A 569 14.08 6.46 -39.91
CA ARG A 569 14.76 7.21 -40.97
C ARG A 569 15.22 6.24 -42.05
N GLU A 570 15.14 6.64 -43.32
CA GLU A 570 15.53 5.78 -44.46
C GLU A 570 17.06 5.58 -44.56
N GLU A 571 17.85 6.50 -43.99
CA GLU A 571 19.31 6.49 -44.03
C GLU A 571 19.90 5.55 -42.96
N THR A 572 20.71 4.58 -43.39
CA THR A 572 21.60 3.79 -42.52
C THR A 572 22.92 4.52 -42.29
N SER A 573 23.59 4.28 -41.16
CA SER A 573 24.93 4.83 -40.89
C SER A 573 25.91 3.77 -40.41
N GLU A 574 27.20 4.03 -40.61
CA GLU A 574 28.31 3.13 -40.26
C GLU A 574 29.35 3.89 -39.43
N GLU A 575 30.15 3.16 -38.66
CA GLU A 575 31.24 3.66 -37.81
C GLU A 575 32.59 3.23 -38.36
N GLY A 576 33.66 3.93 -37.96
CA GLY A 576 35.03 3.59 -38.39
C GLY A 576 35.34 3.98 -39.83
N LEU A 577 34.54 4.88 -40.42
CA LEU A 577 34.76 5.40 -41.77
C LEU A 577 35.73 6.60 -41.75
N GLY A 578 36.38 6.85 -42.88
CA GLY A 578 37.23 8.03 -43.08
C GLY A 578 38.74 7.77 -43.13
N GLU A 579 39.53 8.77 -42.75
CA GLU A 579 40.98 8.76 -42.96
C GLU A 579 41.73 8.11 -41.78
N PHE A 580 42.51 7.07 -42.06
CA PHE A 580 43.41 6.46 -41.08
C PHE A 580 44.69 7.28 -40.96
N LEU A 581 44.82 8.00 -39.85
CA LEU A 581 45.96 8.86 -39.58
C LEU A 581 46.81 8.27 -38.47
N ARG A 582 48.13 8.33 -38.65
CA ARG A 582 49.09 7.95 -37.63
C ARG A 582 49.46 9.12 -36.75
N ASP A 583 49.94 8.87 -35.54
CA ASP A 583 50.22 9.90 -34.54
C ASP A 583 51.35 10.90 -34.92
N ASP A 584 52.08 10.62 -36.00
CA ASP A 584 53.06 11.51 -36.65
C ASP A 584 52.48 12.32 -37.81
N GLY A 585 51.19 12.18 -38.13
CA GLY A 585 50.52 12.86 -39.26
C GLY A 585 50.52 12.06 -40.56
N PHE A 586 51.10 10.86 -40.57
CA PHE A 586 51.13 10.01 -41.75
C PHE A 586 49.74 9.45 -42.05
N ARG A 587 49.20 9.73 -43.24
CA ARG A 587 47.97 9.11 -43.74
C ARG A 587 48.29 7.71 -44.28
N ILE A 588 47.63 6.70 -43.71
CA ILE A 588 47.74 5.33 -44.19
C ILE A 588 46.95 5.19 -45.49
N ASP A 589 47.52 4.43 -46.42
CA ASP A 589 46.90 4.14 -47.70
C ASP A 589 45.55 3.41 -47.53
N ASP A 590 44.50 3.94 -48.18
CA ASP A 590 43.13 3.45 -48.06
C ASP A 590 43.01 1.99 -48.55
N HIS A 591 43.81 1.56 -49.53
CA HIS A 591 43.79 0.17 -50.02
C HIS A 591 44.40 -0.79 -49.00
N LEU A 592 45.51 -0.41 -48.36
CA LEU A 592 46.09 -1.19 -47.26
C LEU A 592 45.13 -1.29 -46.08
N ALA A 593 44.50 -0.18 -45.67
CA ALA A 593 43.51 -0.17 -44.59
C ALA A 593 42.34 -1.13 -44.89
N LYS A 594 41.74 -1.05 -46.08
CA LYS A 594 40.68 -1.96 -46.54
C LYS A 594 41.14 -3.41 -46.62
N LYS A 595 42.38 -3.67 -47.03
CA LYS A 595 42.92 -5.03 -47.09
C LYS A 595 43.06 -5.63 -45.69
N VAL A 596 43.53 -4.85 -44.71
CA VAL A 596 43.64 -5.29 -43.31
C VAL A 596 42.27 -5.53 -42.71
N ASP A 597 41.33 -4.61 -42.92
CA ASP A 597 39.93 -4.76 -42.50
C ASP A 597 39.30 -6.05 -43.05
N PHE A 598 39.45 -6.31 -44.35
CA PHE A 598 38.99 -7.55 -44.98
C PHE A 598 39.60 -8.80 -44.33
N ILE A 599 40.92 -8.81 -44.06
CA ILE A 599 41.59 -9.94 -43.41
C ILE A 599 41.04 -10.16 -42.00
N VAL A 600 40.86 -9.09 -41.22
CA VAL A 600 40.29 -9.15 -39.87
C VAL A 600 38.86 -9.70 -39.93
N GLY A 601 38.01 -9.17 -40.81
CA GLY A 601 36.64 -9.64 -41.01
C GLY A 601 36.56 -11.14 -41.31
N GLN A 602 37.39 -11.65 -42.22
CA GLN A 602 37.45 -13.08 -42.54
C GLN A 602 37.94 -13.95 -41.36
N ILE A 603 38.72 -13.41 -40.43
CA ILE A 603 39.15 -14.14 -39.24
C ILE A 603 38.01 -14.18 -38.22
N LEU A 604 37.27 -13.09 -38.06
CA LEU A 604 36.11 -13.02 -37.19
C LEU A 604 34.98 -13.94 -37.68
N GLU A 605 34.72 -13.97 -38.99
CA GLU A 605 33.75 -14.90 -39.62
C GLU A 605 34.11 -16.37 -39.32
N GLN A 606 35.40 -16.73 -39.34
CA GLN A 606 35.85 -18.07 -38.95
C GLN A 606 35.60 -18.39 -37.47
N CYS A 607 35.66 -17.40 -36.59
CA CYS A 607 35.31 -17.60 -35.18
C CYS A 607 33.81 -17.89 -35.00
N GLU A 608 32.94 -17.43 -35.90
CA GLU A 608 31.49 -17.61 -35.75
C GLU A 608 31.11 -19.10 -35.82
N GLU A 609 31.84 -19.88 -36.63
CA GLU A 609 31.64 -21.33 -36.75
C GLU A 609 31.89 -22.09 -35.43
N PHE A 610 32.69 -21.53 -34.52
CA PHE A 610 33.03 -22.18 -33.26
C PHE A 610 31.82 -22.38 -32.36
N ALA A 611 30.88 -21.42 -32.33
CA ALA A 611 29.69 -21.51 -31.51
C ALA A 611 28.77 -22.65 -31.97
N ALA A 612 28.56 -22.78 -33.29
CA ALA A 612 27.79 -23.88 -33.87
C ALA A 612 28.45 -25.24 -33.60
N ARG A 613 29.78 -25.33 -33.73
CA ARG A 613 30.54 -26.55 -33.43
C ARG A 613 30.45 -26.94 -31.95
N ALA A 614 30.48 -25.97 -31.04
CA ALA A 614 30.43 -26.21 -29.59
C ALA A 614 29.12 -26.85 -29.11
N VAL A 615 28.03 -26.71 -29.88
CA VAL A 615 26.76 -27.39 -29.60
C VAL A 615 26.84 -28.90 -29.92
N HIS A 616 27.60 -29.27 -30.95
CA HIS A 616 27.66 -30.64 -31.47
C HIS A 616 28.84 -31.47 -30.95
N ASP A 617 29.94 -30.83 -30.59
CA ASP A 617 31.18 -31.49 -30.14
C ASP A 617 31.68 -30.85 -28.83
N ARG A 618 31.40 -31.53 -27.71
CA ARG A 618 31.75 -31.06 -26.36
C ARG A 618 33.24 -31.23 -26.02
N ASP A 619 33.96 -32.05 -26.76
CA ASP A 619 35.39 -32.35 -26.53
C ASP A 619 36.32 -31.53 -27.45
N ALA A 620 35.75 -30.74 -28.37
CA ALA A 620 36.51 -29.83 -29.23
C ALA A 620 37.30 -28.79 -28.42
N THR A 621 38.55 -28.55 -28.84
CA THR A 621 39.41 -27.51 -28.28
C THR A 621 39.22 -26.20 -29.04
N TYR A 622 39.17 -25.10 -28.29
CA TYR A 622 38.98 -23.76 -28.83
C TYR A 622 40.17 -22.86 -28.45
N PRO A 623 40.43 -21.78 -29.21
CA PRO A 623 41.42 -20.77 -28.82
C PRO A 623 41.13 -20.20 -27.43
N ALA A 624 42.19 -19.79 -26.71
CA ALA A 624 42.07 -19.28 -25.34
C ALA A 624 41.21 -18.01 -25.23
N SER A 625 41.16 -17.20 -26.29
CA SER A 625 40.37 -15.97 -26.41
C SER A 625 40.26 -15.57 -27.87
N LEU A 626 39.38 -14.60 -28.17
CA LEU A 626 39.26 -14.00 -29.49
C LEU A 626 40.60 -13.40 -29.94
N GLU A 627 41.28 -12.68 -29.06
CA GLU A 627 42.57 -12.05 -29.37
C GLU A 627 43.64 -13.06 -29.76
N ALA A 628 43.73 -14.17 -29.02
CA ALA A 628 44.72 -15.22 -29.30
C ALA A 628 44.52 -15.81 -30.71
N PHE A 629 43.26 -16.03 -31.11
CA PHE A 629 42.94 -16.49 -32.46
C PHE A 629 43.20 -15.41 -33.50
N LEU A 630 42.71 -14.18 -33.25
CA LEU A 630 42.81 -13.06 -34.17
C LEU A 630 44.27 -12.77 -34.52
N ARG A 631 45.14 -12.59 -33.51
CA ARG A 631 46.56 -12.28 -33.73
C ARG A 631 47.30 -13.40 -34.44
N GLU A 632 47.04 -14.66 -34.09
CA GLU A 632 47.72 -15.80 -34.71
C GLU A 632 47.30 -16.00 -36.17
N GLN A 633 46.01 -15.90 -36.49
CA GLN A 633 45.54 -16.01 -37.88
C GLN A 633 45.95 -14.79 -38.71
N PHE A 634 45.92 -13.59 -38.13
CA PHE A 634 46.36 -12.37 -38.81
C PHE A 634 47.84 -12.45 -39.18
N ARG A 635 48.69 -12.88 -38.24
CA ARG A 635 50.10 -13.12 -38.48
C ARG A 635 50.30 -14.13 -39.62
N LYS A 636 49.60 -15.27 -39.61
CA LYS A 636 49.71 -16.29 -40.67
C LYS A 636 49.37 -15.75 -42.06
N ARG A 637 48.33 -14.93 -42.17
CA ARG A 637 47.86 -14.38 -43.46
C ARG A 637 48.76 -13.25 -43.97
N THR A 638 49.28 -12.41 -43.08
CA THR A 638 50.14 -11.28 -43.46
C THR A 638 51.60 -11.66 -43.67
N GLU A 639 52.09 -12.76 -43.08
CA GLU A 639 53.49 -13.19 -43.14
C GLU A 639 54.03 -13.32 -44.57
N LYS A 640 53.21 -13.84 -45.49
CA LYS A 640 53.61 -14.14 -46.87
C LYS A 640 53.21 -13.06 -47.87
N GLU A 641 52.16 -12.30 -47.59
CA GLU A 641 51.56 -11.38 -48.55
C GLU A 641 52.06 -9.93 -48.45
N PHE A 642 52.60 -9.52 -47.30
CA PHE A 642 52.89 -8.10 -47.01
C PHE A 642 54.41 -7.85 -47.02
N THR A 643 54.84 -6.69 -47.53
CA THR A 643 56.22 -6.23 -47.38
C THR A 643 56.57 -5.93 -45.92
N ALA A 644 57.85 -5.80 -45.58
CA ALA A 644 58.27 -5.48 -44.21
C ALA A 644 57.63 -4.19 -43.67
N GLU A 645 57.50 -3.16 -44.50
CA GLU A 645 56.84 -1.89 -44.14
C GLU A 645 55.33 -2.07 -44.00
N GLN A 646 54.69 -2.79 -44.93
CA GLN A 646 53.26 -3.11 -44.83
C GLN A 646 52.94 -3.94 -43.60
N LYS A 647 53.82 -4.86 -43.17
CA LYS A 647 53.63 -5.65 -41.94
C LYS A 647 53.57 -4.76 -40.70
N VAL A 648 54.44 -3.75 -40.60
CA VAL A 648 54.42 -2.79 -39.49
C VAL A 648 53.12 -1.98 -39.48
N LEU A 649 52.74 -1.41 -40.62
CA LEU A 649 51.47 -0.66 -40.74
C LEU A 649 50.26 -1.55 -40.49
N ALA A 650 50.27 -2.79 -40.95
CA ALA A 650 49.21 -3.77 -40.74
C ALA A 650 49.07 -4.15 -39.26
N GLN A 651 50.18 -4.24 -38.52
CA GLN A 651 50.15 -4.48 -37.08
C GLN A 651 49.57 -3.28 -36.30
N GLN A 652 49.86 -2.05 -36.74
CA GLN A 652 49.28 -0.83 -36.17
C GLN A 652 47.77 -0.71 -36.48
N LEU A 653 47.36 -1.09 -37.69
CA LEU A 653 45.95 -1.20 -38.06
C LEU A 653 45.26 -2.34 -37.28
N LEU A 654 45.93 -3.48 -37.05
CA LEU A 654 45.39 -4.54 -36.19
C LEU A 654 45.16 -4.03 -34.76
N ASP A 655 46.08 -3.24 -34.20
CA ASP A 655 45.87 -2.60 -32.89
C ASP A 655 44.64 -1.67 -32.90
N TRP A 656 44.44 -0.89 -33.98
CA TRP A 656 43.21 -0.12 -34.17
C TRP A 656 41.98 -1.02 -34.21
N HIS A 657 41.99 -2.14 -34.94
CA HIS A 657 40.89 -3.10 -34.94
C HIS A 657 40.67 -3.74 -33.56
N CYS A 658 41.72 -4.01 -32.79
CA CYS A 658 41.57 -4.48 -31.41
C CYS A 658 40.86 -3.44 -30.53
N ARG A 659 41.19 -2.15 -30.68
CA ARG A 659 40.47 -1.05 -29.99
C ARG A 659 39.02 -0.93 -30.47
N PHE A 660 38.77 -1.12 -31.76
CA PHE A 660 37.42 -1.19 -32.31
C PHE A 660 36.63 -2.36 -31.69
N GLN A 661 37.21 -3.56 -31.60
CA GLN A 661 36.58 -4.72 -30.98
C GLN A 661 36.32 -4.54 -29.48
N ILE A 662 37.19 -3.81 -28.78
CA ILE A 662 36.97 -3.38 -27.39
C ILE A 662 35.71 -2.54 -27.28
N ILE A 663 35.51 -1.60 -28.21
CA ILE A 663 34.33 -0.73 -28.25
C ILE A 663 33.10 -1.58 -28.61
N ASP A 664 33.15 -2.31 -29.71
CA ASP A 664 32.02 -3.07 -30.23
C ASP A 664 31.50 -4.13 -29.25
N ASN A 665 32.39 -4.73 -28.44
CA ASN A 665 32.01 -5.71 -27.40
C ASN A 665 31.93 -5.14 -25.99
N SER A 666 32.23 -3.84 -25.80
CA SER A 666 32.27 -3.20 -24.48
C SER A 666 33.09 -4.00 -23.45
N CYS A 667 34.31 -4.42 -23.81
CA CYS A 667 35.22 -5.17 -22.94
C CYS A 667 36.39 -4.33 -22.43
N LEU A 668 37.15 -4.84 -21.43
CA LEU A 668 38.39 -4.20 -20.98
C LEU A 668 39.56 -4.61 -21.86
N HIS A 669 39.61 -5.87 -22.30
CA HIS A 669 40.62 -6.37 -23.23
C HIS A 669 40.02 -7.35 -24.23
N VAL A 670 40.55 -7.41 -25.46
CA VAL A 670 40.08 -8.37 -26.48
C VAL A 670 40.30 -9.81 -26.03
N SER A 671 41.33 -10.07 -25.21
CA SER A 671 41.56 -11.36 -24.58
C SER A 671 40.45 -11.81 -23.63
N ASP A 672 39.59 -10.89 -23.16
CA ASP A 672 38.48 -11.25 -22.27
C ASP A 672 37.34 -11.90 -23.06
N ILE A 673 37.29 -11.74 -24.38
CA ILE A 673 36.21 -12.23 -25.25
C ILE A 673 36.46 -13.71 -25.58
N SER A 674 35.42 -14.53 -25.44
CA SER A 674 35.46 -15.94 -25.81
C SER A 674 35.47 -16.11 -27.33
N ALA A 675 36.50 -16.79 -27.86
CA ALA A 675 36.49 -17.25 -29.25
C ALA A 675 35.44 -18.35 -29.45
N LYS A 676 35.30 -19.25 -28.47
CA LYS A 676 34.36 -20.39 -28.52
C LYS A 676 32.92 -19.94 -28.74
N LEU A 677 32.53 -18.84 -28.09
CA LEU A 677 31.16 -18.34 -28.08
C LEU A 677 30.92 -17.16 -29.03
N TRP A 678 31.91 -16.76 -29.83
CA TRP A 678 31.83 -15.58 -30.70
C TRP A 678 30.58 -15.57 -31.60
N GLY A 679 30.28 -16.69 -32.25
CA GLY A 679 29.10 -16.85 -33.11
C GLY A 679 27.77 -17.10 -32.38
N SER A 680 27.69 -16.90 -31.06
CA SER A 680 26.43 -17.08 -30.31
C SER A 680 25.44 -15.93 -30.55
N TYR A 681 25.94 -14.78 -31.00
CA TYR A 681 25.13 -13.63 -31.37
C TYR A 681 24.47 -13.84 -32.74
N SER A 682 23.23 -13.38 -32.91
CA SER A 682 22.49 -13.50 -34.16
C SER A 682 21.97 -12.15 -34.63
N PHE A 683 22.14 -11.85 -35.92
CA PHE A 683 21.47 -10.73 -36.57
C PHE A 683 19.99 -11.06 -36.76
N ASN A 684 19.09 -10.19 -36.29
CA ASN A 684 17.66 -10.46 -36.33
C ASN A 684 17.07 -10.32 -37.75
N GLY A 685 16.98 -11.45 -38.47
CA GLY A 685 16.27 -11.57 -39.75
C GLY A 685 16.99 -11.00 -40.97
N GLU A 686 18.28 -10.67 -40.84
CA GLU A 686 19.12 -10.14 -41.91
C GLU A 686 20.50 -10.83 -41.90
N SER A 687 21.17 -10.89 -43.07
CA SER A 687 22.50 -11.52 -43.21
C SER A 687 23.65 -10.66 -42.70
N CYS A 688 23.39 -9.39 -42.39
CA CYS A 688 24.35 -8.44 -41.83
C CYS A 688 23.64 -7.42 -40.93
N GLN A 689 24.41 -6.70 -40.11
CA GLN A 689 23.88 -5.73 -39.15
C GLN A 689 23.36 -4.48 -39.87
N ALA A 690 22.03 -4.35 -40.00
CA ALA A 690 21.44 -3.06 -40.41
C ALA A 690 21.43 -2.08 -39.23
N HIS A 691 22.11 -0.94 -39.42
CA HIS A 691 22.12 0.20 -38.48
C HIS A 691 21.02 1.19 -38.84
N ILE A 692 19.81 0.93 -38.36
CA ILE A 692 18.64 1.75 -38.68
C ILE A 692 18.56 2.94 -37.72
N ASN A 693 18.50 4.14 -38.27
CA ASN A 693 18.46 5.38 -37.51
C ASN A 693 17.04 5.85 -37.17
N MET A 694 16.95 6.69 -36.13
CA MET A 694 15.68 7.22 -35.61
C MET A 694 15.54 8.72 -35.89
N ARG A 695 14.38 9.14 -36.41
CA ARG A 695 14.09 10.52 -36.85
C ARG A 695 14.12 11.55 -35.72
N TYR A 696 13.70 11.15 -34.53
CA TYR A 696 13.62 12.01 -33.33
C TYR A 696 14.45 11.45 -32.17
N GLY A 697 15.44 10.63 -32.52
CA GLY A 697 16.26 9.88 -31.60
C GLY A 697 15.57 8.69 -30.93
N PHE A 698 16.37 7.86 -30.27
CA PHE A 698 15.97 6.64 -29.59
C PHE A 698 15.08 6.91 -28.38
N GLN A 699 15.19 8.07 -27.75
CA GLN A 699 14.30 8.47 -26.67
C GLN A 699 12.83 8.55 -27.13
N ALA A 700 12.56 8.88 -28.40
CA ALA A 700 11.19 8.92 -28.93
C ALA A 700 10.52 7.53 -28.90
N LEU A 701 11.28 6.46 -29.13
CA LEU A 701 10.78 5.09 -29.02
C LEU A 701 10.40 4.75 -27.56
N VAL A 702 11.20 5.21 -26.60
CA VAL A 702 10.89 5.08 -25.16
C VAL A 702 9.59 5.81 -24.84
N SER A 703 9.40 7.02 -25.36
CA SER A 703 8.16 7.78 -25.16
C SER A 703 6.94 7.05 -25.71
N CYS A 704 7.00 6.50 -26.93
CA CYS A 704 5.90 5.73 -27.51
C CYS A 704 5.54 4.50 -26.66
N LEU A 705 6.54 3.77 -26.14
CA LEU A 705 6.28 2.63 -25.25
C LEU A 705 5.62 3.05 -23.94
N ILE A 706 6.01 4.19 -23.38
CA ILE A 706 5.41 4.71 -22.15
C ILE A 706 3.97 5.17 -22.38
N GLU A 707 3.67 5.82 -23.50
CA GLU A 707 2.30 6.14 -23.90
C GLU A 707 1.43 4.88 -24.02
N GLU A 708 2.01 3.79 -24.53
CA GLU A 708 1.37 2.47 -24.59
C GLU A 708 1.28 1.74 -23.24
N ILE A 709 1.92 2.20 -22.18
CA ILE A 709 1.87 1.55 -20.85
C ILE A 709 1.00 2.37 -19.88
N GLY A 710 1.11 3.69 -19.95
CA GLY A 710 0.57 4.64 -18.97
C GLY A 710 1.68 5.22 -18.11
N LEU A 711 1.84 6.55 -18.14
CA LEU A 711 2.83 7.27 -17.32
C LEU A 711 2.64 7.04 -15.82
N GLU A 712 1.39 6.83 -15.39
CA GLU A 712 1.02 6.58 -14.00
C GLU A 712 1.55 5.24 -13.45
N LYS A 713 2.05 4.36 -14.32
CA LYS A 713 2.64 3.07 -13.92
C LYS A 713 4.12 3.18 -13.55
N ILE A 714 4.77 4.31 -13.81
CA ILE A 714 6.21 4.49 -13.59
C ILE A 714 6.44 5.46 -12.45
N VAL A 715 7.27 5.05 -11.48
CA VAL A 715 7.66 5.88 -10.34
C VAL A 715 9.17 6.14 -10.42
N TYR A 716 9.53 7.40 -10.69
CA TYR A 716 10.92 7.84 -10.82
C TYR A 716 11.57 8.15 -9.47
N ASN A 717 12.90 8.26 -9.47
CA ASN A 717 13.74 8.51 -8.28
C ASN A 717 13.57 7.45 -7.17
N LYS A 718 13.27 6.21 -7.54
CA LYS A 718 13.07 5.06 -6.64
C LYS A 718 14.24 4.08 -6.75
N ALA A 719 15.40 4.50 -6.29
CA ALA A 719 16.57 3.64 -6.22
C ALA A 719 16.37 2.53 -5.17
N ILE A 720 16.75 1.30 -5.49
CA ILE A 720 16.56 0.13 -4.62
C ILE A 720 17.81 -0.11 -3.77
N CYS A 721 17.63 -0.48 -2.50
CA CYS A 721 18.73 -0.85 -1.61
C CYS A 721 18.62 -2.26 -1.02
N GLU A 722 17.45 -2.91 -1.08
CA GLU A 722 17.28 -4.26 -0.53
C GLU A 722 16.11 -5.00 -1.21
N ILE A 723 16.29 -6.30 -1.49
CA ILE A 723 15.30 -7.22 -2.05
C ILE A 723 15.25 -8.46 -1.15
N ARG A 724 14.19 -8.60 -0.36
CA ARG A 724 13.94 -9.82 0.42
C ARG A 724 12.99 -10.73 -0.33
N TRP A 725 13.46 -11.91 -0.68
CA TRP A 725 12.68 -12.81 -1.55
C TRP A 725 12.32 -14.15 -0.90
N LEU A 726 13.00 -14.55 0.18
CA LEU A 726 12.54 -15.64 1.04
C LEU A 726 11.85 -15.05 2.27
N ASP A 727 10.57 -14.74 2.13
CA ASP A 727 9.71 -14.32 3.23
C ASP A 727 8.79 -15.48 3.65
N ALA A 728 8.58 -15.68 4.96
CA ALA A 728 7.70 -16.72 5.52
C ALA A 728 6.24 -16.60 5.04
N ARG A 729 5.89 -15.47 4.41
CA ARG A 729 4.55 -15.12 3.92
C ARG A 729 4.38 -15.31 2.42
N GLY A 730 5.39 -15.82 1.72
CA GLY A 730 5.35 -16.12 0.28
C GLY A 730 5.23 -14.89 -0.61
N LYS A 731 5.95 -13.79 -0.30
CA LYS A 731 5.99 -12.54 -1.09
C LYS A 731 7.40 -12.01 -1.25
N VAL A 732 7.64 -11.21 -2.28
CA VAL A 732 8.90 -10.45 -2.45
C VAL A 732 8.72 -9.03 -1.93
N ILE A 733 9.69 -8.56 -1.14
CA ILE A 733 9.73 -7.22 -0.56
C ILE A 733 10.90 -6.46 -1.16
N VAL A 734 10.63 -5.26 -1.66
CA VAL A 734 11.63 -4.39 -2.28
C VAL A 734 11.67 -3.06 -1.54
N LYS A 735 12.85 -2.69 -1.02
CA LYS A 735 13.09 -1.45 -0.29
C LYS A 735 13.87 -0.46 -1.14
N CYS A 736 13.37 0.76 -1.20
CA CYS A 736 14.01 1.90 -1.86
C CYS A 736 14.93 2.65 -0.87
N THR A 737 15.92 3.37 -1.40
CA THR A 737 16.87 4.18 -0.63
C THR A 737 16.21 5.33 0.10
N ASP A 738 15.09 5.84 -0.41
CA ASP A 738 14.29 6.90 0.21
C ASP A 738 13.39 6.38 1.36
N GLY A 739 13.46 5.09 1.67
CA GLY A 739 12.64 4.43 2.68
C GLY A 739 11.35 3.81 2.13
N THR A 740 10.91 4.13 0.91
CA THR A 740 9.70 3.55 0.32
C THR A 740 9.84 2.03 0.18
N VAL A 741 8.79 1.28 0.50
CA VAL A 741 8.79 -0.18 0.39
C VAL A 741 7.63 -0.65 -0.48
N TYR A 742 7.92 -1.58 -1.37
CA TYR A 742 6.94 -2.24 -2.23
C TYR A 742 6.89 -3.74 -1.92
N CYS A 743 5.70 -4.32 -2.03
CA CYS A 743 5.48 -5.75 -1.86
C CYS A 743 4.81 -6.30 -3.12
N CYS A 744 5.28 -7.45 -3.60
CA CYS A 744 4.74 -8.07 -4.80
C CYS A 744 4.72 -9.61 -4.73
N GLN A 745 3.92 -10.22 -5.61
CA GLN A 745 3.93 -11.67 -5.82
C GLN A 745 5.05 -12.07 -6.79
N HIS A 746 5.22 -11.29 -7.86
CA HIS A 746 6.26 -11.49 -8.85
C HIS A 746 7.15 -10.26 -8.96
N LEU A 747 8.47 -10.46 -8.91
CA LEU A 747 9.46 -9.41 -9.10
C LEU A 747 10.17 -9.61 -10.45
N VAL A 748 10.22 -8.56 -11.27
CA VAL A 748 11.03 -8.53 -12.50
C VAL A 748 12.19 -7.56 -12.29
N VAL A 749 13.41 -8.09 -12.22
CA VAL A 749 14.64 -7.33 -12.04
C VAL A 749 15.22 -7.01 -13.41
N THR A 750 15.32 -5.72 -13.76
CA THR A 750 15.83 -5.25 -15.06
C THR A 750 17.08 -4.39 -14.97
N PHE A 751 17.83 -4.56 -13.89
CA PHE A 751 19.10 -3.87 -13.68
C PHE A 751 20.11 -4.25 -14.77
N SER A 752 20.98 -3.31 -15.12
CA SER A 752 22.13 -3.64 -15.96
C SER A 752 23.00 -4.69 -15.28
N LEU A 753 23.70 -5.48 -16.08
CA LEU A 753 24.57 -6.52 -15.56
C LEU A 753 25.71 -5.92 -14.70
N GLY A 754 26.21 -4.73 -15.05
CA GLY A 754 27.17 -3.98 -14.23
C GLY A 754 26.65 -3.67 -12.82
N VAL A 755 25.39 -3.24 -12.69
CA VAL A 755 24.78 -2.98 -11.37
C VAL A 755 24.61 -4.28 -10.58
N LEU A 756 24.20 -5.37 -11.23
CA LEU A 756 24.09 -6.67 -10.58
C LEU A 756 25.45 -7.16 -10.08
N LYS A 757 26.51 -7.07 -10.89
CA LYS A 757 27.88 -7.43 -10.49
C LYS A 757 28.37 -6.62 -9.29
N ASP A 758 28.06 -5.32 -9.25
CA ASP A 758 28.48 -4.39 -8.18
C ASP A 758 27.69 -4.61 -6.87
N THR A 759 26.40 -4.97 -6.96
CA THR A 759 25.48 -4.86 -5.82
C THR A 759 24.74 -6.13 -5.42
N MET A 760 24.72 -7.21 -6.23
CA MET A 760 23.83 -8.36 -5.98
C MET A 760 24.02 -9.01 -4.59
N ASP A 761 25.24 -9.07 -4.09
CA ASP A 761 25.57 -9.68 -2.80
C ASP A 761 25.05 -8.86 -1.60
N GLN A 762 24.78 -7.57 -1.81
CA GLN A 762 24.21 -6.66 -0.80
C GLN A 762 22.70 -6.52 -0.97
N LEU A 763 22.26 -6.51 -2.23
CA LEU A 763 20.90 -6.24 -2.65
C LEU A 763 19.95 -7.39 -2.31
N PHE A 764 20.32 -8.65 -2.57
CA PHE A 764 19.42 -9.79 -2.40
C PHE A 764 19.56 -10.44 -1.02
N GLN A 765 18.43 -10.67 -0.36
CA GLN A 765 18.33 -11.26 0.97
C GLN A 765 17.34 -12.44 0.98
N PRO A 766 17.80 -13.68 1.17
CA PRO A 766 19.21 -14.10 1.18
C PRO A 766 19.86 -13.90 -0.20
N ASN A 767 21.18 -14.11 -0.29
CA ASN A 767 21.89 -14.04 -1.56
C ASN A 767 21.27 -14.98 -2.61
N LEU A 768 21.42 -14.59 -3.87
CA LEU A 768 20.97 -15.40 -5.01
C LEU A 768 21.64 -16.78 -5.01
N PRO A 769 20.99 -17.82 -5.59
CA PRO A 769 21.59 -19.14 -5.75
C PRO A 769 22.97 -19.08 -6.42
N ALA A 770 23.82 -20.04 -6.12
CA ALA A 770 25.19 -20.06 -6.64
C ALA A 770 25.24 -20.12 -8.17
N SER A 771 24.26 -20.76 -8.83
CA SER A 771 24.14 -20.77 -10.30
C SER A 771 23.91 -19.37 -10.87
N PHE A 772 22.99 -18.60 -10.32
CA PHE A 772 22.71 -17.22 -10.73
C PHE A 772 23.93 -16.32 -10.49
N SER A 773 24.51 -16.38 -9.29
CA SER A 773 25.66 -15.54 -8.92
C SER A 773 26.89 -15.82 -9.79
N ARG A 774 27.18 -17.10 -10.10
CA ARG A 774 28.26 -17.47 -11.02
C ARG A 774 27.97 -17.03 -12.45
N SER A 775 26.73 -17.19 -12.92
CA SER A 775 26.31 -16.74 -14.26
C SER A 775 26.50 -15.23 -14.41
N ILE A 776 25.99 -14.42 -13.47
CA ILE A 776 26.17 -12.95 -13.43
C ILE A 776 27.65 -12.57 -13.46
N ARG A 777 28.50 -13.27 -12.68
CA ARG A 777 29.94 -12.98 -12.63
C ARG A 777 30.68 -13.42 -13.90
N SER A 778 30.26 -14.49 -14.56
CA SER A 778 30.91 -15.05 -15.75
C SER A 778 30.69 -14.22 -17.02
N ILE A 779 29.51 -13.59 -17.18
CA ILE A 779 29.21 -12.79 -18.37
C ILE A 779 30.08 -11.54 -18.39
N GLY A 780 30.67 -11.21 -19.54
CA GLY A 780 31.46 -9.99 -19.70
C GLY A 780 30.58 -8.75 -19.62
N TYR A 781 31.07 -7.68 -18.97
CA TYR A 781 30.40 -6.38 -18.96
C TYR A 781 31.45 -5.31 -18.74
N GLY A 782 31.48 -4.31 -19.60
CA GLY A 782 32.42 -3.19 -19.50
C GLY A 782 31.75 -1.89 -19.90
N THR A 783 32.57 -0.92 -20.31
CA THR A 783 32.12 0.45 -20.54
C THR A 783 32.70 0.96 -21.85
N ILE A 784 31.81 1.57 -22.62
CA ILE A 784 32.14 2.44 -23.73
C ILE A 784 31.46 3.78 -23.53
N ASP A 785 32.18 4.84 -23.88
CA ASP A 785 31.68 6.20 -23.83
C ASP A 785 31.84 6.89 -25.18
N LYS A 786 31.06 7.95 -25.35
CA LYS A 786 30.98 8.80 -26.54
C LYS A 786 31.40 10.22 -26.21
N ILE A 787 32.17 10.81 -27.10
CA ILE A 787 32.66 12.19 -27.01
C ILE A 787 32.17 12.96 -28.23
N PHE A 788 31.16 13.80 -28.04
CA PHE A 788 30.64 14.65 -29.11
C PHE A 788 31.35 16.00 -29.09
N LEU A 789 31.92 16.40 -30.22
CA LEU A 789 32.60 17.68 -30.41
C LEU A 789 31.96 18.42 -31.58
N GLN A 790 31.27 19.52 -31.28
CA GLN A 790 30.63 20.35 -32.29
C GLN A 790 31.46 21.61 -32.57
N PHE A 791 31.66 21.93 -33.84
CA PHE A 791 32.46 23.08 -34.29
C PHE A 791 31.60 24.09 -35.04
N GLU A 792 32.11 25.29 -35.30
CA GLU A 792 31.40 26.27 -36.15
C GLU A 792 31.25 25.72 -37.57
N ASP A 793 32.36 25.27 -38.16
CA ASP A 793 32.43 24.68 -39.50
C ASP A 793 33.08 23.29 -39.46
N ALA A 794 32.68 22.43 -40.41
CA ALA A 794 33.27 21.10 -40.62
C ALA A 794 34.68 21.21 -41.24
N TRP A 795 35.68 21.52 -40.41
CA TRP A 795 37.08 21.77 -40.83
C TRP A 795 37.80 20.54 -41.41
N TRP A 796 37.24 19.35 -41.26
CA TRP A 796 37.73 18.08 -41.83
C TRP A 796 37.35 17.88 -43.30
N GLY A 797 36.57 18.78 -43.91
CA GLY A 797 36.26 18.74 -45.34
C GLY A 797 35.33 17.58 -45.71
N LYS A 798 35.73 16.75 -46.69
CA LYS A 798 34.93 15.61 -47.18
C LYS A 798 35.23 14.29 -46.46
N ALA A 799 36.11 14.28 -45.46
CA ALA A 799 36.40 13.08 -44.70
C ALA A 799 35.16 12.64 -43.89
N GLU A 800 34.86 11.34 -43.90
CA GLU A 800 33.74 10.75 -43.15
C GLU A 800 34.09 10.50 -41.67
N GLY A 801 35.36 10.65 -41.32
CA GLY A 801 35.89 10.49 -39.97
C GLY A 801 37.42 10.55 -39.97
N ILE A 802 38.00 10.50 -38.77
CA ILE A 802 39.45 10.51 -38.51
C ILE A 802 39.76 9.33 -37.58
N GLN A 803 40.42 8.31 -38.12
CA GLN A 803 40.75 7.08 -37.39
C GLN A 803 42.18 7.15 -36.86
N LEU A 804 42.37 6.91 -35.55
CA LEU A 804 43.63 7.15 -34.84
C LEU A 804 44.49 5.89 -34.78
N VAL A 805 45.54 5.85 -35.58
CA VAL A 805 46.51 4.74 -35.62
C VAL A 805 47.77 5.07 -34.84
N TRP A 806 48.10 4.28 -33.83
CA TRP A 806 49.28 4.50 -33.00
C TRP A 806 50.47 3.67 -33.49
N ARG A 807 51.68 4.21 -33.34
CA ARG A 807 52.91 3.47 -33.67
C ARG A 807 53.28 2.39 -32.65
N ASP A 808 53.00 2.66 -31.38
CA ASP A 808 53.30 1.76 -30.26
C ASP A 808 52.07 0.91 -29.93
N GLU A 809 52.30 -0.28 -29.37
CA GLU A 809 51.22 -1.14 -28.87
C GLU A 809 50.50 -0.54 -27.67
N LEU A 810 49.19 -0.77 -27.60
CA LEU A 810 48.37 -0.36 -26.46
C LEU A 810 48.78 -1.10 -25.18
N ARG A 811 48.98 -0.34 -24.10
CA ARG A 811 49.28 -0.87 -22.75
C ARG A 811 48.27 -0.37 -21.74
N LYS A 812 48.03 -1.14 -20.68
CA LYS A 812 47.08 -0.80 -19.61
C LYS A 812 47.37 0.55 -18.92
N ASP A 813 48.64 0.92 -18.81
CA ASP A 813 49.12 2.18 -18.21
C ASP A 813 49.22 3.34 -19.21
N SER A 814 48.75 3.16 -20.44
CA SER A 814 48.70 4.23 -21.43
C SER A 814 47.73 5.33 -21.00
N HIS A 815 48.04 6.58 -21.37
CA HIS A 815 47.11 7.70 -21.22
C HIS A 815 45.75 7.40 -21.85
N TRP A 816 44.65 7.82 -21.20
CA TRP A 816 43.28 7.50 -21.60
C TRP A 816 42.95 7.77 -23.09
N THR A 817 43.52 8.81 -23.68
CA THR A 817 43.31 9.16 -25.10
C THR A 817 43.80 8.08 -26.07
N ARG A 818 44.68 7.16 -25.66
CA ARG A 818 45.10 6.02 -26.50
C ARG A 818 43.98 5.03 -26.77
N PHE A 819 42.97 4.98 -25.91
CA PHE A 819 41.83 4.08 -26.04
C PHE A 819 40.73 4.63 -26.95
N ILE A 820 40.90 5.84 -27.49
CA ILE A 820 40.02 6.38 -28.53
C ILE A 820 40.35 5.67 -29.84
N SER A 821 39.36 5.08 -30.52
CA SER A 821 39.55 4.47 -31.85
C SER A 821 39.66 5.55 -32.94
N GLY A 822 38.78 6.54 -32.90
CA GLY A 822 38.65 7.56 -33.91
C GLY A 822 37.58 8.59 -33.58
N PHE A 823 37.40 9.53 -34.48
CA PHE A 823 36.35 10.55 -34.46
C PHE A 823 35.57 10.49 -35.78
N ASP A 824 34.36 9.94 -35.75
CA ASP A 824 33.49 9.82 -36.92
C ASP A 824 32.65 11.09 -37.11
N VAL A 825 32.30 11.41 -38.36
CA VAL A 825 31.31 12.46 -38.62
C VAL A 825 29.92 11.96 -38.21
N LEU A 826 29.24 12.72 -37.35
CA LEU A 826 27.95 12.29 -36.81
C LEU A 826 26.87 12.21 -37.90
N SER A 827 26.37 10.99 -38.16
CA SER A 827 25.28 10.74 -39.10
C SER A 827 24.25 9.73 -38.54
N PRO A 828 22.95 10.07 -38.50
CA PRO A 828 22.36 11.37 -38.80
C PRO A 828 22.61 12.36 -37.68
N GLY A 829 22.97 13.58 -38.04
CA GLY A 829 23.21 14.63 -37.07
C GLY A 829 23.72 15.90 -37.73
N PRO A 830 24.18 16.87 -36.94
CA PRO A 830 24.84 18.05 -37.48
C PRO A 830 26.15 17.64 -38.15
N ALA A 831 26.29 17.97 -39.45
CA ALA A 831 27.47 17.64 -40.24
C ALA A 831 28.77 18.30 -39.72
N ASN A 832 28.67 19.25 -38.79
CA ASN A 832 29.76 19.93 -38.09
C ASN A 832 30.04 19.34 -36.68
N THR A 833 29.67 18.09 -36.43
CA THR A 833 29.91 17.38 -35.18
C THR A 833 30.71 16.10 -35.41
N LEU A 834 31.78 15.92 -34.63
CA LEU A 834 32.55 14.68 -34.54
C LEU A 834 32.10 13.86 -33.33
N LEU A 835 32.09 12.54 -33.49
CA LEU A 835 31.80 11.54 -32.46
C LEU A 835 33.04 10.68 -32.20
N GLY A 836 33.65 10.84 -31.03
CA GLY A 836 34.74 10.02 -30.56
C GLY A 836 34.25 8.82 -29.78
N TRP A 837 34.79 7.63 -30.07
CA TRP A 837 34.50 6.40 -29.35
C TRP A 837 35.66 6.01 -28.44
N ILE A 838 35.34 5.69 -27.19
CA ILE A 838 36.33 5.24 -26.22
C ILE A 838 35.81 4.05 -25.43
N GLY A 839 36.67 3.06 -25.18
CA GLY A 839 36.35 1.89 -24.35
C GLY A 839 37.49 1.54 -23.38
N SER A 840 37.41 0.34 -22.80
CA SER A 840 38.45 -0.20 -21.91
C SER A 840 38.76 0.73 -20.70
N TYR A 841 39.97 0.65 -20.17
CA TYR A 841 40.46 1.45 -19.06
C TYR A 841 40.44 2.96 -19.35
N GLY A 842 40.60 3.36 -20.61
CA GLY A 842 40.53 4.75 -21.01
C GLY A 842 39.15 5.38 -20.77
N ALA A 843 38.06 4.65 -21.00
CA ALA A 843 36.72 5.13 -20.64
C ALA A 843 36.60 5.35 -19.12
N LEU A 844 37.05 4.38 -18.32
CA LEU A 844 37.02 4.49 -16.85
C LEU A 844 37.83 5.67 -16.31
N GLU A 845 39.01 5.92 -16.89
CA GLU A 845 39.86 7.06 -16.54
C GLU A 845 39.24 8.38 -17.00
N MET A 846 38.73 8.43 -18.25
CA MET A 846 38.09 9.61 -18.83
C MET A 846 36.91 10.08 -17.98
N GLU A 847 36.08 9.17 -17.47
CA GLU A 847 34.92 9.55 -16.66
C GLU A 847 35.27 10.31 -15.38
N ALA A 848 36.49 10.12 -14.84
CA ALA A 848 37.00 10.83 -13.67
C ALA A 848 37.48 12.26 -13.97
N LEU A 849 37.60 12.62 -15.26
CA LEU A 849 38.04 13.94 -15.71
C LEU A 849 36.85 14.90 -15.89
N ASN A 850 37.12 16.20 -15.79
CA ASN A 850 36.15 17.23 -16.18
C ASN A 850 36.05 17.36 -17.71
N ASP A 851 34.92 17.86 -18.21
CA ASP A 851 34.68 17.93 -19.65
C ASP A 851 35.68 18.83 -20.38
N GLU A 852 36.12 19.94 -19.76
CA GLU A 852 37.07 20.87 -20.38
C GLU A 852 38.42 20.20 -20.64
N GLN A 853 38.89 19.37 -19.71
CA GLN A 853 40.11 18.58 -19.85
C GLN A 853 39.95 17.54 -20.98
N ILE A 854 38.83 16.80 -20.98
CA ILE A 854 38.53 15.80 -22.02
C ILE A 854 38.55 16.45 -23.40
N VAL A 855 37.88 17.59 -23.55
CA VAL A 855 37.81 18.33 -24.80
C VAL A 855 39.17 18.87 -25.21
N SER A 856 39.95 19.42 -24.27
CA SER A 856 41.31 19.91 -24.54
C SER A 856 42.22 18.80 -25.06
N ASP A 857 42.18 17.64 -24.42
CA ASP A 857 42.96 16.46 -24.82
C ASP A 857 42.50 15.90 -26.17
N CYS A 858 41.19 15.93 -26.45
CA CYS A 858 40.64 15.55 -27.76
C CYS A 858 41.05 16.52 -28.87
N VAL A 859 41.06 17.83 -28.60
CA VAL A 859 41.58 18.82 -29.54
C VAL A 859 43.07 18.59 -29.77
N PHE A 860 43.85 18.40 -28.71
CA PHE A 860 45.28 18.12 -28.80
C PHE A 860 45.59 16.87 -29.63
N ILE A 861 44.85 15.77 -29.43
CA ILE A 861 45.07 14.56 -30.22
C ILE A 861 44.63 14.74 -31.68
N LEU A 862 43.52 15.44 -31.95
CA LEU A 862 43.12 15.78 -33.32
C LEU A 862 44.18 16.65 -34.02
N GLU A 863 44.76 17.65 -33.35
CA GLU A 863 45.89 18.43 -33.88
C GLU A 863 47.13 17.57 -34.11
N LYS A 864 47.44 16.68 -33.16
CA LYS A 864 48.59 15.76 -33.25
C LYS A 864 48.50 14.86 -34.48
N PHE A 865 47.33 14.28 -34.75
CA PHE A 865 47.12 13.32 -35.83
C PHE A 865 46.87 13.99 -37.18
N THR A 866 46.13 15.10 -37.23
CA THR A 866 45.84 15.78 -38.49
C THR A 866 46.94 16.74 -38.94
N LYS A 867 47.83 17.14 -38.03
CA LYS A 867 48.81 18.24 -38.23
C LYS A 867 48.15 19.55 -38.68
N LYS A 868 46.86 19.72 -38.40
CA LYS A 868 46.09 20.93 -38.63
C LYS A 868 45.82 21.61 -37.30
N LYS A 869 45.69 22.93 -37.31
CA LYS A 869 45.18 23.68 -36.16
C LYS A 869 43.68 23.40 -36.04
N VAL A 870 43.26 22.87 -34.91
CA VAL A 870 41.86 22.48 -34.70
C VAL A 870 41.13 23.65 -34.01
N PRO A 871 40.02 24.16 -34.57
CA PRO A 871 39.25 25.20 -33.91
C PRO A 871 38.68 24.70 -32.59
N LYS A 872 38.44 25.60 -31.63
CA LYS A 872 37.82 25.21 -30.36
C LYS A 872 36.37 24.73 -30.62
N PRO A 873 35.93 23.59 -30.07
CA PRO A 873 34.53 23.19 -30.14
C PRO A 873 33.62 24.26 -29.53
N VAL A 874 32.53 24.59 -30.24
CA VAL A 874 31.48 25.51 -29.75
C VAL A 874 30.51 24.81 -28.81
N ASN A 875 30.45 23.49 -28.87
CA ASN A 875 29.64 22.65 -28.00
C ASN A 875 30.27 21.25 -27.87
N TYR A 876 29.97 20.57 -26.77
CA TYR A 876 30.44 19.20 -26.55
C TYR A 876 29.54 18.45 -25.58
N TYR A 877 29.63 17.12 -25.64
CA TYR A 877 29.00 16.23 -24.68
C TYR A 877 29.82 14.95 -24.51
N CYS A 878 30.17 14.60 -23.28
CA CYS A 878 30.93 13.39 -22.95
C CYS A 878 30.08 12.47 -22.07
N THR A 879 29.89 11.22 -22.47
CA THR A 879 29.12 10.25 -21.67
C THR A 879 29.93 9.72 -20.50
N ARG A 880 29.23 9.22 -19.48
CA ARG A 880 29.81 8.60 -18.28
C ARG A 880 28.92 7.47 -17.76
N TRP A 881 28.89 6.36 -18.47
CA TRP A 881 28.00 5.23 -18.16
C TRP A 881 28.40 4.39 -16.95
N ASN A 882 29.69 4.26 -16.64
CA ASN A 882 30.20 3.48 -15.52
C ASN A 882 30.07 4.20 -14.17
N SER A 883 30.32 5.51 -14.17
CA SER A 883 30.19 6.38 -12.99
C SER A 883 28.74 6.54 -12.57
N ASN A 884 27.78 6.34 -13.49
CA ASN A 884 26.39 6.23 -13.13
C ASN A 884 26.13 4.94 -12.34
N ARG A 885 25.99 5.07 -11.02
CA ARG A 885 25.72 3.97 -10.07
C ARG A 885 24.49 3.11 -10.39
N TYR A 886 23.57 3.58 -11.22
CA TYR A 886 22.35 2.86 -11.62
C TYR A 886 22.47 2.19 -12.99
N ILE A 887 23.64 2.30 -13.65
CA ILE A 887 23.91 1.73 -14.98
C ILE A 887 25.22 0.95 -15.01
N ARG A 888 26.32 1.47 -14.44
CA ARG A 888 27.60 0.76 -14.27
C ARG A 888 28.18 0.14 -15.55
N GLY A 889 28.11 0.86 -16.67
CA GLY A 889 28.73 0.45 -17.95
C GLY A 889 27.73 0.27 -19.09
N SER A 890 28.17 -0.29 -20.21
CA SER A 890 27.49 -0.15 -21.50
C SER A 890 26.70 -1.38 -21.92
N TYR A 891 27.30 -2.54 -22.18
CA TYR A 891 26.55 -3.77 -22.52
C TYR A 891 27.38 -5.04 -22.31
N SER A 892 26.70 -6.19 -22.33
CA SER A 892 27.33 -7.47 -22.07
C SER A 892 28.08 -8.05 -23.27
N TYR A 893 28.93 -9.05 -23.04
CA TYR A 893 29.56 -9.88 -24.06
C TYR A 893 29.86 -11.27 -23.50
N THR A 894 30.10 -12.25 -24.37
CA THR A 894 30.52 -13.59 -23.95
C THR A 894 32.00 -13.58 -23.58
N SER A 895 32.30 -13.61 -22.28
CA SER A 895 33.70 -13.63 -21.82
C SER A 895 34.28 -15.05 -21.81
N VAL A 896 35.61 -15.17 -21.74
CA VAL A 896 36.32 -16.45 -21.53
C VAL A 896 35.87 -17.20 -20.27
N ASN A 897 35.30 -16.51 -19.28
CA ASN A 897 34.74 -17.17 -18.10
C ASN A 897 33.43 -17.91 -18.39
N CYS A 898 32.69 -17.49 -19.42
CA CYS A 898 31.47 -18.18 -19.87
C CYS A 898 31.78 -19.58 -20.40
N ASP A 899 32.98 -19.81 -20.94
CA ASP A 899 33.39 -21.12 -21.45
C ASP A 899 33.38 -22.21 -20.37
N ARG A 900 33.54 -21.80 -19.10
CA ARG A 900 33.62 -22.67 -17.92
C ARG A 900 32.30 -22.80 -17.17
N GLU A 901 31.37 -21.86 -17.34
CA GLU A 901 30.06 -21.88 -16.68
C GLU A 901 29.00 -22.42 -17.66
N GLN A 902 28.79 -23.73 -17.61
CA GLN A 902 27.73 -24.36 -18.40
C GLN A 902 26.37 -23.75 -18.02
N ASN A 903 25.51 -23.48 -19.01
CA ASN A 903 24.14 -23.01 -18.80
C ASN A 903 23.99 -21.58 -18.22
N PHE A 904 25.04 -20.74 -18.29
CA PHE A 904 24.99 -19.38 -17.71
C PHE A 904 23.81 -18.53 -18.21
N MET A 905 23.44 -18.62 -19.49
CA MET A 905 22.28 -17.89 -20.04
C MET A 905 20.95 -18.48 -19.56
N SER A 906 20.79 -19.81 -19.58
CA SER A 906 19.54 -20.43 -19.16
C SER A 906 19.27 -20.17 -17.67
N ASN A 907 20.31 -20.21 -16.83
CA ASN A 907 20.21 -19.87 -15.40
C ASN A 907 19.58 -18.49 -15.18
N LEU A 908 19.95 -17.47 -15.96
CA LEU A 908 19.37 -16.12 -15.82
C LEU A 908 17.92 -16.03 -16.30
N THR A 909 17.48 -16.93 -17.18
CA THR A 909 16.11 -16.96 -17.69
C THR A 909 15.16 -17.82 -16.85
N GLU A 910 15.69 -18.61 -15.91
CA GLU A 910 14.92 -19.44 -15.00
C GLU A 910 14.12 -18.59 -13.99
N THR A 911 12.94 -19.10 -13.63
CA THR A 911 12.11 -18.48 -12.60
C THR A 911 12.57 -18.95 -11.23
N LEU A 912 12.99 -18.01 -10.40
CA LEU A 912 13.38 -18.30 -9.03
C LEU A 912 12.13 -18.36 -8.16
N VAL A 913 11.72 -19.57 -7.75
CA VAL A 913 10.53 -19.80 -6.91
C VAL A 913 10.91 -19.77 -5.44
N CYS A 914 10.42 -18.78 -4.70
CA CYS A 914 10.88 -18.49 -3.34
C CYS A 914 10.74 -19.68 -2.37
N ASN A 915 9.60 -20.37 -2.34
CA ASN A 915 9.36 -21.42 -1.34
C ASN A 915 9.98 -22.79 -1.69
N GLN A 916 10.60 -22.92 -2.87
CA GLN A 916 11.24 -24.16 -3.32
C GLN A 916 12.75 -24.13 -3.15
N TYR A 917 13.30 -23.01 -2.68
CA TYR A 917 14.73 -22.84 -2.48
C TYR A 917 15.14 -23.29 -1.07
N ASP A 918 15.77 -24.47 -0.99
CA ASP A 918 16.33 -25.02 0.25
C ASP A 918 17.84 -24.73 0.36
N LYS A 919 18.19 -23.79 1.26
CA LYS A 919 19.58 -23.41 1.56
C LYS A 919 20.38 -24.55 2.22
N SER A 920 19.72 -25.49 2.90
CA SER A 920 20.38 -26.58 3.64
C SER A 920 20.88 -27.72 2.73
N GLY A 921 20.24 -27.91 1.57
CA GLY A 921 20.65 -28.86 0.53
C GLY A 921 21.94 -28.48 -0.21
N GLU A 922 22.31 -27.18 -0.25
CA GLU A 922 23.56 -26.72 -0.87
C GLU A 922 24.77 -26.80 0.08
N GLU A 923 24.57 -26.58 1.38
CA GLU A 923 25.65 -26.71 2.37
C GLU A 923 26.09 -28.16 2.60
N SER A 924 25.19 -29.13 2.39
CA SER A 924 25.53 -30.56 2.41
C SER A 924 26.32 -31.00 1.17
N ARG A 925 26.06 -30.42 -0.01
CA ARG A 925 26.84 -30.67 -1.25
C ARG A 925 28.23 -30.02 -1.24
N LYS A 926 28.47 -29.00 -0.41
CA LYS A 926 29.80 -28.40 -0.21
C LYS A 926 30.85 -29.37 0.37
N LYS A 927 30.44 -30.50 0.95
CA LYS A 927 31.39 -31.50 1.48
C LYS A 927 31.97 -32.46 0.43
N ASP A 928 31.34 -32.59 -0.75
CA ASP A 928 31.73 -33.63 -1.72
C ASP A 928 32.43 -33.13 -3.00
N THR A 929 32.60 -31.82 -3.20
CA THR A 929 33.34 -31.30 -4.37
C THR A 929 34.11 -30.02 -4.05
N LEU A 930 35.39 -30.17 -3.72
CA LEU A 930 36.42 -29.13 -3.83
C LEU A 930 37.47 -29.63 -4.83
N PRO A 931 37.85 -28.78 -5.80
CA PRO A 931 39.16 -28.17 -5.72
C PRO A 931 39.12 -26.63 -5.80
N SER A 932 40.14 -26.02 -5.20
CA SER A 932 40.34 -24.61 -4.92
C SER A 932 40.33 -23.69 -6.15
N LEU A 933 39.49 -22.65 -6.12
CA LEU A 933 39.68 -21.40 -6.89
C LEU A 933 40.27 -20.34 -5.95
N ALA A 934 41.59 -20.38 -5.80
CA ALA A 934 42.38 -19.31 -5.21
C ALA A 934 43.26 -18.69 -6.31
N ALA A 935 42.67 -17.81 -7.11
CA ALA A 935 43.37 -16.86 -7.98
C ALA A 935 42.34 -15.89 -8.59
N CYS A 936 42.00 -14.83 -7.85
CA CYS A 936 41.53 -13.53 -8.37
C CYS A 936 41.18 -12.61 -7.18
N SER A 937 42.18 -12.33 -6.34
CA SER A 937 42.11 -11.25 -5.35
C SER A 937 43.46 -10.53 -5.33
N ALA A 938 43.75 -9.82 -6.41
CA ALA A 938 44.86 -8.89 -6.47
C ALA A 938 44.55 -7.81 -7.52
N VAL A 939 43.80 -6.77 -7.12
CA VAL A 939 44.09 -5.34 -7.39
C VAL A 939 43.17 -4.53 -6.46
N ALA A 940 43.54 -4.41 -5.19
CA ALA A 940 43.00 -3.40 -4.27
C ALA A 940 44.00 -3.15 -3.14
N SER A 941 45.22 -2.73 -3.49
CA SER A 941 46.19 -2.21 -2.52
C SER A 941 47.36 -1.52 -3.22
N SER A 942 47.31 -0.20 -3.36
CA SER A 942 48.50 0.69 -3.29
C SER A 942 48.10 2.14 -3.58
N ALA A 943 48.01 2.96 -2.53
CA ALA A 943 48.37 4.39 -2.56
C ALA A 943 48.33 4.95 -1.12
N SER A 944 49.37 4.66 -0.35
CA SER A 944 49.75 5.45 0.82
C SER A 944 51.26 5.60 0.82
N LEU A 945 51.75 6.81 0.53
CA LEU A 945 53.08 7.37 0.72
C LEU A 945 52.92 8.86 0.35
N ASP A 946 53.48 9.88 0.99
CA ASP A 946 54.17 10.06 2.26
C ASP A 946 54.37 11.58 2.35
N ALA A 947 54.20 12.20 3.52
CA ALA A 947 54.64 13.57 3.74
C ALA A 947 54.96 13.78 5.23
N SER A 948 56.12 13.25 5.60
CA SER A 948 57.15 13.85 6.46
C SER A 948 56.72 14.78 7.62
N ASN A 949 57.04 14.29 8.83
CA ASN A 949 57.84 14.94 9.86
C ASN A 949 57.76 16.48 9.98
N VAL A 950 57.38 16.97 11.17
CA VAL A 950 58.32 17.59 12.14
C VAL A 950 57.61 17.89 13.46
N ARG A 951 58.13 17.25 14.52
CA ARG A 951 58.26 17.68 15.93
C ARG A 951 57.03 18.13 16.73
N GLY A 952 56.86 17.44 17.85
CA GLY A 952 57.00 18.16 19.12
C GLY A 952 55.94 17.90 20.18
N ALA A 953 56.10 16.78 20.88
CA ALA A 953 56.02 16.66 22.34
C ALA A 953 54.75 17.11 23.09
N ALA A 954 54.14 16.08 23.68
CA ALA A 954 53.84 15.94 25.12
C ALA A 954 52.64 16.69 25.71
N GLY A 955 51.88 15.93 26.50
CA GLY A 955 51.19 16.50 27.66
C GLY A 955 49.83 15.91 27.96
N MET A 956 49.84 14.82 28.72
CA MET A 956 48.79 14.33 29.62
C MET A 956 47.80 15.39 30.12
N SER A 957 46.51 15.06 30.22
CA SER A 957 45.83 14.84 31.51
C SER A 957 44.31 14.80 31.34
N ALA A 958 43.72 13.91 32.12
CA ALA A 958 42.31 13.65 32.30
C ALA A 958 41.60 14.74 33.13
N CYS A 959 40.30 14.47 33.32
CA CYS A 959 39.38 14.99 34.35
C CYS A 959 38.81 16.38 34.09
N THR A 960 37.56 16.73 34.40
CA THR A 960 36.33 16.10 34.93
C THR A 960 35.32 17.26 35.03
N THR A 961 34.01 16.94 35.11
CA THR A 961 32.97 17.64 35.93
C THR A 961 32.83 19.17 35.77
N SER A 962 31.69 19.81 35.53
CA SER A 962 30.32 19.72 36.04
C SER A 962 29.90 21.20 36.06
N GLY A 963 28.78 21.61 35.50
CA GLY A 963 27.53 21.64 36.25
C GLY A 963 26.98 23.06 36.29
N HIS A 964 25.65 23.14 36.48
CA HIS A 964 24.84 24.33 36.82
C HIS A 964 24.65 25.36 35.70
N SER A 965 23.51 26.04 35.57
CA SER A 965 22.20 25.99 36.22
C SER A 965 21.24 26.90 35.43
N THR A 966 19.97 26.65 35.65
CA THR A 966 18.72 27.27 35.16
C THR A 966 18.56 28.79 35.25
N SER A 967 17.57 29.28 34.47
CA SER A 967 16.65 30.46 34.65
C SER A 967 16.87 31.60 33.65
N SER A 968 15.88 32.38 33.19
CA SER A 968 14.41 32.33 33.11
C SER A 968 13.95 33.62 32.39
N SER A 969 12.91 33.55 31.55
CA SER A 969 11.95 34.64 31.17
C SER A 969 12.51 35.91 30.48
N ASN A 970 11.84 36.73 29.67
CA ASN A 970 10.42 36.96 29.36
C ASN A 970 10.30 37.91 28.13
N SER A 971 9.05 38.11 27.66
CA SER A 971 8.50 39.26 26.88
C SER A 971 8.58 39.21 25.34
N SER A 972 7.65 39.71 24.52
CA SER A 972 6.17 39.89 24.56
C SER A 972 5.74 40.56 23.23
N ASN A 973 4.61 40.13 22.67
CA ASN A 973 3.60 40.84 21.84
C ASN A 973 4.00 41.76 20.66
N THR A 974 3.37 41.55 19.49
CA THR A 974 2.24 42.39 19.00
C THR A 974 1.51 41.80 17.78
N LEU A 975 0.17 41.93 17.78
CA LEU A 975 -0.78 41.69 16.69
C LEU A 975 -0.82 42.89 15.73
N THR A 976 -1.20 42.67 14.46
CA THR A 976 -2.20 43.54 13.79
C THR A 976 -2.91 42.89 12.61
N THR A 977 -4.20 43.22 12.58
CA THR A 977 -5.38 42.87 11.79
C THR A 977 -5.40 43.09 10.26
N VAL A 978 -6.38 42.40 9.66
CA VAL A 978 -6.95 42.38 8.29
C VAL A 978 -7.55 43.73 7.84
N PRO A 979 -7.80 43.91 6.52
CA PRO A 979 -9.15 44.33 6.09
C PRO A 979 -9.73 43.56 4.88
N THR A 980 -11.07 43.54 4.85
CA THR A 980 -12.02 42.93 3.90
C THR A 980 -12.62 43.92 2.89
N HIS A 981 -13.26 43.35 1.83
CA HIS A 981 -14.27 43.87 0.86
C HIS A 981 -13.78 43.85 -0.61
N GLY A 982 -14.55 43.47 -1.64
CA GLY A 982 -15.93 42.98 -1.79
C GLY A 982 -16.39 43.02 -3.28
N GLY A 983 -17.31 42.12 -3.69
CA GLY A 983 -18.23 42.19 -4.87
C GLY A 983 -17.62 42.05 -6.30
N SER A 984 -18.30 41.59 -7.37
CA SER A 984 -19.65 41.09 -7.67
C SER A 984 -19.76 40.83 -9.22
N THR A 985 -20.73 40.00 -9.65
CA THR A 985 -21.46 39.97 -10.96
C THR A 985 -20.86 39.38 -12.27
N THR A 986 -21.19 38.09 -12.56
CA THR A 986 -22.01 37.48 -13.66
C THR A 986 -21.97 38.00 -15.15
N PRO A 987 -22.69 37.40 -16.13
CA PRO A 987 -22.46 36.15 -16.90
C PRO A 987 -22.59 36.31 -18.46
N SER A 988 -22.30 35.29 -19.28
CA SER A 988 -22.92 34.97 -20.63
C SER A 988 -22.09 33.88 -21.35
N LYS A 989 -22.58 32.70 -21.78
CA LYS A 989 -23.58 32.27 -22.78
C LYS A 989 -23.18 32.38 -24.28
N VAL A 990 -23.10 31.19 -24.91
CA VAL A 990 -23.57 30.78 -26.27
C VAL A 990 -22.69 31.07 -27.49
N LEU A 991 -22.25 30.01 -28.18
CA LEU A 991 -22.66 29.71 -29.57
C LEU A 991 -22.35 28.26 -29.97
N ALA A 992 -23.27 27.70 -30.75
CA ALA A 992 -23.39 26.30 -31.17
C ALA A 992 -23.22 26.16 -32.69
N SER A 993 -23.32 24.90 -33.16
CA SER A 993 -23.53 24.42 -34.54
C SER A 993 -22.24 24.21 -35.37
N SER A 994 -22.06 23.17 -36.21
CA SER A 994 -22.98 22.29 -36.96
C SER A 994 -22.26 20.95 -37.27
N VAL A 995 -22.85 19.77 -37.04
CA VAL A 995 -23.62 18.89 -37.97
C VAL A 995 -22.89 18.50 -39.27
N HIS A 996 -22.58 17.20 -39.44
CA HIS A 996 -22.90 16.38 -40.62
C HIS A 996 -23.05 14.89 -40.24
N LYS A 997 -24.22 14.33 -40.57
CA LYS A 997 -24.60 12.89 -40.60
C LYS A 997 -24.16 12.27 -41.94
N ILE A 998 -23.90 10.95 -41.99
CA ILE A 998 -24.41 9.90 -42.92
C ILE A 998 -23.94 8.53 -42.34
N THR A 999 -24.72 7.77 -41.55
CA THR A 999 -25.53 6.55 -41.87
C THR A 999 -24.89 5.47 -42.78
N THR A 1000 -24.74 4.23 -42.27
CA THR A 1000 -25.49 2.99 -42.68
C THR A 1000 -24.91 1.73 -42.00
N ASP A 1001 -25.65 1.21 -41.01
CA ASP A 1001 -26.16 -0.16 -40.78
C ASP A 1001 -25.45 -1.48 -41.22
N PRO A 1002 -25.82 -2.62 -40.56
CA PRO A 1002 -24.96 -3.76 -40.26
C PRO A 1002 -25.28 -5.04 -41.06
N VAL A 1003 -24.39 -6.05 -41.00
CA VAL A 1003 -24.72 -7.41 -41.45
C VAL A 1003 -24.15 -8.48 -40.50
N THR A 1004 -25.03 -9.41 -40.18
CA THR A 1004 -24.95 -10.61 -39.35
C THR A 1004 -24.55 -11.85 -40.17
N ILE A 1005 -23.94 -12.84 -39.48
CA ILE A 1005 -24.01 -14.32 -39.67
C ILE A 1005 -23.48 -14.91 -41.00
N THR A 1006 -22.49 -15.83 -40.93
CA THR A 1006 -22.70 -17.27 -41.22
C THR A 1006 -21.44 -18.11 -41.00
N ASP A 1007 -21.70 -19.26 -40.37
CA ASP A 1007 -20.93 -20.50 -40.27
C ASP A 1007 -20.41 -21.06 -41.61
N THR A 1008 -19.34 -21.88 -41.55
CA THR A 1008 -19.06 -23.13 -42.32
C THR A 1008 -17.58 -23.52 -42.09
N SER A 1009 -17.26 -24.49 -41.23
CA SER A 1009 -17.30 -25.96 -41.38
C SER A 1009 -16.11 -26.61 -42.12
N LYS A 1010 -15.58 -27.66 -41.49
CA LYS A 1010 -14.86 -28.87 -42.00
C LYS A 1010 -13.34 -28.76 -42.18
N SER A 1011 -12.55 -29.43 -41.31
CA SER A 1011 -12.10 -30.86 -41.35
C SER A 1011 -10.71 -30.94 -42.02
N ALA A 1012 -9.72 -31.72 -41.62
CA ALA A 1012 -9.75 -33.02 -40.96
C ALA A 1012 -8.39 -33.35 -40.30
N ASN A 1013 -8.46 -34.23 -39.29
CA ASN A 1013 -7.55 -35.32 -38.90
C ASN A 1013 -6.17 -35.44 -39.56
N THR A 1014 -5.13 -35.71 -38.76
CA THR A 1014 -4.60 -37.09 -38.56
C THR A 1014 -3.46 -37.10 -37.52
N THR A 1015 -3.60 -37.96 -36.51
CA THR A 1015 -2.54 -38.57 -35.66
C THR A 1015 -2.46 -40.07 -36.01
N PRO A 1016 -1.60 -40.89 -35.38
CA PRO A 1016 -0.13 -40.95 -35.25
C PRO A 1016 0.37 -42.33 -35.78
N PRO A 1017 1.59 -42.84 -35.45
CA PRO A 1017 1.73 -43.78 -34.31
C PRO A 1017 3.11 -43.72 -33.59
N LEU A 1018 3.24 -43.87 -32.26
CA LEU A 1018 3.29 -45.10 -31.44
C LEU A 1018 4.45 -46.07 -31.74
N SER A 1019 5.41 -46.19 -30.80
CA SER A 1019 6.11 -47.47 -30.52
C SER A 1019 6.60 -47.57 -29.08
N THR A 1020 6.42 -48.77 -28.55
CA THR A 1020 6.54 -49.33 -27.19
C THR A 1020 7.92 -49.90 -26.83
N ALA A 1021 8.28 -49.96 -25.52
CA ALA A 1021 8.92 -51.11 -24.81
C ALA A 1021 9.26 -50.72 -23.34
N ALA A 1022 8.60 -51.28 -22.31
CA ALA A 1022 8.94 -52.48 -21.51
C ALA A 1022 10.15 -52.31 -20.55
N LYS A 1023 9.91 -52.04 -19.25
CA LYS A 1023 9.84 -52.96 -18.08
C LYS A 1023 11.18 -53.54 -17.58
N ALA A 1024 11.58 -53.14 -16.36
CA ALA A 1024 12.17 -54.03 -15.35
C ALA A 1024 11.82 -53.50 -13.94
N ALA A 1025 11.43 -54.41 -13.05
CA ALA A 1025 10.95 -54.14 -11.71
C ALA A 1025 11.84 -54.82 -10.68
N THR A 1026 12.04 -54.19 -9.52
CA THR A 1026 12.46 -54.83 -8.27
C THR A 1026 11.67 -54.24 -7.09
N LYS A 1027 11.07 -55.15 -6.29
CA LYS A 1027 10.33 -54.97 -5.02
C LYS A 1027 11.22 -54.33 -3.95
N GLY A 1028 10.78 -53.72 -2.84
CA GLY A 1028 9.51 -53.47 -2.15
C GLY A 1028 9.85 -52.46 -1.02
N THR A 1029 8.93 -51.69 -0.44
CA THR A 1029 8.06 -52.05 0.70
C THR A 1029 7.01 -50.95 0.92
N SER A 1030 5.90 -51.35 1.55
CA SER A 1030 4.67 -50.61 1.78
C SER A 1030 4.76 -49.52 2.87
N SER A 1031 4.10 -48.37 2.65
CA SER A 1031 3.22 -47.76 3.67
C SER A 1031 2.27 -46.68 3.09
N SER A 1032 1.00 -46.85 3.45
CA SER A 1032 -0.11 -45.88 3.58
C SER A 1032 -0.21 -44.68 2.63
N LYS A 1033 -1.26 -44.71 1.80
CA LYS A 1033 -1.91 -43.52 1.22
C LYS A 1033 -2.56 -42.70 2.33
N SER A 1034 -2.18 -41.44 2.48
CA SER A 1034 -3.04 -40.38 3.02
C SER A 1034 -3.36 -39.41 1.88
N ASN A 1035 -4.65 -39.28 1.58
CA ASN A 1035 -5.15 -38.23 0.69
C ASN A 1035 -4.98 -36.89 1.41
N VAL A 1036 -4.01 -36.08 0.97
CA VAL A 1036 -3.93 -34.66 1.32
C VAL A 1036 -4.43 -33.88 0.11
N SER A 1037 -5.64 -33.35 0.19
CA SER A 1037 -6.09 -32.26 -0.67
C SER A 1037 -5.34 -30.99 -0.26
N GLY A 1038 -4.11 -30.85 -0.76
CA GLY A 1038 -3.31 -29.64 -0.56
C GLY A 1038 -3.82 -28.54 -1.48
N SER A 1039 -4.30 -27.44 -0.89
CA SER A 1039 -4.40 -26.17 -1.59
C SER A 1039 -2.99 -25.75 -2.02
N THR A 1040 -2.72 -25.70 -3.32
CA THR A 1040 -1.46 -25.20 -3.87
C THR A 1040 -1.31 -23.72 -3.53
N GLN A 1041 -0.47 -23.41 -2.53
CA GLN A 1041 -0.13 -22.05 -2.16
C GLN A 1041 0.77 -21.46 -3.27
N THR A 1042 0.27 -20.50 -4.05
CA THR A 1042 1.02 -19.84 -5.13
C THR A 1042 2.27 -19.17 -4.54
N SER A 1043 3.45 -19.69 -4.90
CA SER A 1043 4.73 -19.20 -4.39
C SER A 1043 5.15 -17.92 -5.11
N ALA A 1044 5.77 -16.98 -4.38
CA ALA A 1044 6.35 -15.79 -5.00
C ALA A 1044 7.50 -16.15 -5.93
N THR A 1045 7.77 -15.29 -6.92
CA THR A 1045 8.82 -15.53 -7.90
C THR A 1045 9.67 -14.30 -8.20
N ILE A 1046 10.94 -14.52 -8.56
CA ILE A 1046 11.82 -13.52 -9.15
C ILE A 1046 12.18 -13.93 -10.58
N HIS A 1047 12.20 -12.93 -11.46
CA HIS A 1047 12.56 -13.04 -12.86
C HIS A 1047 13.63 -12.00 -13.19
N PHE A 1048 14.67 -12.39 -13.94
CA PHE A 1048 15.65 -11.47 -14.48
C PHE A 1048 15.36 -11.21 -15.96
N ALA A 1049 15.44 -9.94 -16.35
CA ALA A 1049 15.33 -9.52 -17.73
C ALA A 1049 16.32 -8.40 -18.03
N GLY A 1050 16.75 -8.28 -19.27
CA GLY A 1050 17.82 -7.42 -19.71
C GLY A 1050 18.55 -8.03 -20.89
N GLU A 1051 19.41 -7.27 -21.57
CA GLU A 1051 20.11 -7.78 -22.75
C GLU A 1051 20.97 -9.02 -22.44
N ALA A 1052 21.60 -9.09 -21.26
CA ALA A 1052 22.36 -10.26 -20.82
C ALA A 1052 21.50 -11.52 -20.57
N CYS A 1053 20.18 -11.41 -20.58
CA CYS A 1053 19.24 -12.52 -20.37
C CYS A 1053 18.71 -13.10 -21.69
N HIS A 1054 19.10 -12.57 -22.85
CA HIS A 1054 18.63 -13.05 -24.15
C HIS A 1054 19.71 -13.87 -24.87
N GLU A 1055 19.41 -15.13 -25.19
CA GLU A 1055 20.40 -16.08 -25.72
C GLU A 1055 21.03 -15.64 -27.05
N ARG A 1056 20.22 -15.10 -27.97
CA ARG A 1056 20.67 -14.76 -29.35
C ARG A 1056 20.94 -13.28 -29.62
N TYR A 1057 20.38 -12.38 -28.83
CA TYR A 1057 20.36 -10.94 -29.07
C TYR A 1057 20.89 -10.17 -27.85
N PHE A 1058 21.80 -10.79 -27.10
CA PHE A 1058 22.50 -10.10 -26.02
C PHE A 1058 23.22 -8.86 -26.55
N SER A 1059 23.55 -7.93 -25.67
CA SER A 1059 24.12 -6.61 -25.99
C SER A 1059 23.17 -5.62 -26.70
N THR A 1060 21.99 -6.05 -27.17
CA THR A 1060 21.10 -5.18 -27.98
C THR A 1060 19.89 -4.64 -27.21
N VAL A 1061 19.36 -3.50 -27.68
CA VAL A 1061 18.10 -2.91 -27.20
C VAL A 1061 16.91 -3.86 -27.42
N HIS A 1062 16.89 -4.55 -28.57
CA HIS A 1062 15.84 -5.51 -28.91
C HIS A 1062 15.87 -6.76 -28.02
N GLY A 1063 17.04 -7.35 -27.78
CA GLY A 1063 17.16 -8.51 -26.89
C GLY A 1063 16.73 -8.19 -25.47
N ALA A 1064 17.08 -7.01 -24.96
CA ALA A 1064 16.57 -6.51 -23.68
C ALA A 1064 15.03 -6.43 -23.67
N TYR A 1065 14.41 -5.84 -24.71
CA TYR A 1065 12.96 -5.73 -24.81
C TYR A 1065 12.25 -7.09 -24.81
N LEU A 1066 12.73 -8.02 -25.65
CA LEU A 1066 12.18 -9.37 -25.75
C LEU A 1066 12.30 -10.15 -24.44
N SER A 1067 13.43 -10.06 -23.76
CA SER A 1067 13.62 -10.74 -22.47
C SER A 1067 12.58 -10.29 -21.43
N GLY A 1068 12.23 -8.99 -21.39
CA GLY A 1068 11.18 -8.48 -20.53
C GLY A 1068 9.81 -9.03 -20.88
N MET A 1069 9.47 -9.05 -22.17
CA MET A 1069 8.21 -9.64 -22.66
C MET A 1069 8.11 -11.13 -22.36
N GLU A 1070 9.19 -11.89 -22.50
CA GLU A 1070 9.23 -13.32 -22.21
C GLU A 1070 8.97 -13.60 -20.72
N GLN A 1071 9.64 -12.87 -19.82
CA GLN A 1071 9.43 -13.05 -18.38
C GLN A 1071 8.00 -12.66 -17.95
N ALA A 1072 7.43 -11.61 -18.54
CA ALA A 1072 6.02 -11.27 -18.33
C ALA A 1072 5.07 -12.37 -18.82
N LYS A 1073 5.34 -13.00 -19.98
CA LYS A 1073 4.57 -14.15 -20.46
C LYS A 1073 4.66 -15.34 -19.51
N LYS A 1074 5.84 -15.63 -18.94
CA LYS A 1074 6.02 -16.69 -17.92
C LYS A 1074 5.16 -16.42 -16.69
N ILE A 1075 5.17 -15.18 -16.17
CA ILE A 1075 4.30 -14.78 -15.05
C ILE A 1075 2.82 -15.03 -15.38
N MET A 1076 2.36 -14.65 -16.58
CA MET A 1076 0.98 -14.86 -17.01
C MET A 1076 0.58 -16.34 -17.16
N LEU A 1077 1.55 -17.24 -17.35
CA LEU A 1077 1.32 -18.69 -17.48
C LEU A 1077 1.31 -19.40 -16.11
N LEU A 1078 2.13 -18.94 -15.16
CA LEU A 1078 2.24 -19.54 -13.83
C LEU A 1078 0.93 -19.53 -13.03
N ASP A 1079 0.02 -18.58 -13.29
CA ASP A 1079 -1.28 -18.50 -12.61
C ASP A 1079 -2.41 -19.27 -13.31
N LYS A 1080 -2.16 -19.81 -14.50
CA LYS A 1080 -3.13 -20.67 -15.21
C LYS A 1080 -2.98 -22.15 -14.84
N GLN A 1081 -1.90 -22.50 -14.13
CA GLN A 1081 -1.59 -23.82 -13.59
C GLN A 1081 -1.91 -23.85 -12.10
#